data_AF-A0A820UMB9-F1
#
_entry.id   AF-A0A820UMB9-F1
#
_cell.length_a   1.000
_cell.length_b   1.000
_cell.length_c   1.000
_cell.angle_alpha   90.00
_cell.angle_beta   90.00
_cell.angle_gamma   90.00
#
_symmetry.space_group_name_H-M   'P 1'
#
loop_
_entity.id
_entity.type
_entity.pdbx_description
1 polymer ?
#
loop_
_entity_poly.entity_id
_entity_poly.type
_entity_poly.pdbx_seq_one_letter_code
_entity_poly.pdbx_strand_id
1 'polypeptide(L)'
;MLLKLTFFIFFLIEIFSLTAGSPCSFTCLNQTETHSKSQPIYLNDTSHVILIVFEINCTSNGPIIYANVSISIENKRSVEINNSLPLNLFRFNISTNYLTFNLTLRGILLGYSKLLLHAEYLNETRNLFNYTDDLNIDLAVKRKTTVIDTIFTIVIIILVCIGTFLIGCRLVPQNLYANIRKPVPIIIGLFSQFLCLPLLAYGLAKLAKLDSSAAIGLLSTGTAPGGGASNMYTAMYGGDVDLSASMTFCSTILAFGTFPLWILLLGREFIDTHDVHFPWENMFVTLLSLVIPAAIGLLLRWKKPTIADRFTRYLRVITLFFITYILTFGIYTNLYIFKLIDYRTILVSAILPYSGFLIGFLMSIITKQSRQRLIAIFIESGLQNTGVAIFFLRLSLPEPDRDLAIIVPIFVAIAIPIPLLIIYGCISIHGYYKKRYGTNSLVTNINTEHDREDAQPRLRLQVDLSREKPRFVILPISVFDSLPIRVVQRINDDDDEQEEFLDKTIEDESNIGFDFNQCSPLWRVLLLVSSNSNTFDLIITLNHAIGDGTSGMAFFTSLLECLSEKSTLTFPLSDDRPLNELIPSKLPPLSSLILKIIEKMILPAILSKYFFPKTYWTGNTQRIADESSRTRLVSFKLPNDTLDLLHKKCRFERTTIHTALLSALLLSITEIFGKRNMQFSCNTAVNIRRFCQPIISNQQMGVFVSSADSYHYIPYRNNLIDLFWPLARQIKEQINHEIEHSVLPLVQTLKFISDWNQFLISQRNTLPNGYQHSVDISNILRWTFQTNDPSWKVLHGGFTQSANVIGSVFTASAVTVNGILKIYICFHEHDIEHFQQVKLMKDKMQQILIDAISL
;
A
#
# COMPACT_ATOMS: atom_id res chain seq x y z
N MET A 1 46.42 50.98 -4.31
CA MET A 1 47.83 51.21 -3.92
C MET A 1 48.35 50.10 -3.01
N LEU A 2 47.59 49.64 -2.00
CA LEU A 2 47.94 48.43 -1.23
C LEU A 2 47.96 47.12 -2.06
N LEU A 3 47.13 46.99 -3.11
CA LEU A 3 47.13 45.80 -3.98
C LEU A 3 48.35 45.69 -4.93
N LYS A 4 49.09 46.79 -5.15
CA LYS A 4 50.33 46.80 -5.96
C LYS A 4 51.59 46.57 -5.12
N LEU A 5 51.49 46.69 -3.78
CA LEU A 5 52.60 46.39 -2.87
C LEU A 5 52.70 44.88 -2.58
N THR A 6 51.57 44.15 -2.59
CA THR A 6 51.54 42.70 -2.36
C THR A 6 52.10 41.89 -3.54
N PHE A 7 51.93 42.37 -4.77
CA PHE A 7 52.48 41.71 -5.97
C PHE A 7 53.99 41.91 -6.13
N PHE A 8 54.54 43.02 -5.65
CA PHE A 8 55.99 43.29 -5.69
C PHE A 8 56.77 42.51 -4.61
N ILE A 9 56.12 42.20 -3.48
CA ILE A 9 56.69 41.36 -2.43
C ILE A 9 56.66 39.87 -2.82
N PHE A 10 55.66 39.40 -3.57
CA PHE A 10 55.63 38.03 -4.09
C PHE A 10 56.69 37.79 -5.18
N PHE A 11 56.96 38.77 -6.05
CA PHE A 11 57.97 38.66 -7.10
C PHE A 11 59.42 38.68 -6.57
N LEU A 12 59.66 39.25 -5.38
CA LEU A 12 60.97 39.24 -4.72
C LEU A 12 61.21 37.98 -3.85
N ILE A 13 60.17 37.23 -3.49
CA ILE A 13 60.30 35.96 -2.76
C ILE A 13 60.62 34.80 -3.74
N GLU A 14 60.21 34.88 -5.00
CA GLU A 14 60.59 33.89 -6.04
C GLU A 14 62.02 34.06 -6.58
N ILE A 15 62.65 35.24 -6.44
CA ILE A 15 64.02 35.49 -6.91
C ILE A 15 65.09 35.16 -5.84
N PHE A 16 64.70 34.88 -4.60
CA PHE A 16 65.63 34.52 -3.51
C PHE A 16 65.62 33.03 -3.09
N SER A 17 65.05 32.14 -3.91
CA SER A 17 65.17 30.68 -3.73
C SER A 17 66.11 30.01 -4.76
N LEU A 18 67.11 30.74 -5.25
CA LEU A 18 68.28 30.18 -5.92
C LEU A 18 69.36 29.89 -4.87
N THR A 19 69.13 28.87 -4.04
CA THR A 19 70.17 28.31 -3.17
C THR A 19 70.11 26.79 -3.22
N ALA A 20 71.16 26.21 -3.79
CA ALA A 20 71.57 24.81 -3.74
C ALA A 20 70.52 23.78 -4.21
N GLY A 21 70.59 23.38 -5.48
CA GLY A 21 69.98 22.12 -5.92
C GLY A 21 70.56 20.97 -5.10
N SER A 22 69.68 20.12 -4.54
CA SER A 22 70.09 18.86 -3.92
C SER A 22 70.85 18.04 -4.97
N PRO A 23 71.95 17.38 -4.58
CA PRO A 23 72.72 16.57 -5.52
C PRO A 23 72.02 15.28 -5.92
N CYS A 24 70.83 14.99 -5.42
CA CYS A 24 70.03 13.83 -5.78
C CYS A 24 68.59 14.27 -6.06
N SER A 25 67.94 13.63 -7.03
CA SER A 25 66.54 13.86 -7.38
C SER A 25 65.77 12.53 -7.31
N PHE A 26 64.61 12.55 -6.67
CA PHE A 26 63.69 11.43 -6.59
C PHE A 26 62.65 11.55 -7.71
N THR A 27 62.59 10.59 -8.62
CA THR A 27 61.66 10.59 -9.74
C THR A 27 60.87 9.29 -9.80
N CYS A 28 59.56 9.40 -10.07
CA CYS A 28 58.70 8.24 -10.29
C CYS A 28 58.61 7.98 -11.79
N LEU A 29 59.23 6.91 -12.29
CA LEU A 29 59.31 6.59 -13.73
C LEU A 29 57.97 6.29 -14.40
N ASN A 30 56.91 6.08 -13.62
CA ASN A 30 55.56 5.83 -14.12
C ASN A 30 54.75 7.12 -14.40
N GLN A 31 55.33 8.30 -14.17
CA GLN A 31 54.79 9.59 -14.59
C GLN A 31 55.65 10.12 -15.74
N THR A 32 55.14 10.10 -16.97
CA THR A 32 55.80 10.74 -18.11
C THR A 32 55.94 12.24 -17.84
N GLU A 33 57.18 12.74 -17.89
CA GLU A 33 57.52 14.17 -17.88
C GLU A 33 56.75 14.90 -18.98
N THR A 34 55.57 15.47 -18.71
CA THR A 34 54.90 16.54 -19.49
C THR A 34 53.51 16.91 -18.98
N HIS A 35 53.20 16.87 -17.68
CA HIS A 35 51.97 17.54 -17.20
C HIS A 35 52.16 18.24 -15.86
N SER A 36 52.02 19.57 -15.89
CA SER A 36 51.93 20.44 -14.74
C SER A 36 50.79 20.00 -13.80
N LYS A 37 51.12 19.63 -12.56
CA LYS A 37 50.24 19.19 -11.46
C LYS A 37 49.47 17.87 -11.74
N SER A 38 49.72 16.92 -10.86
CA SER A 38 49.66 15.47 -11.03
C SER A 38 48.28 14.84 -10.82
N GLN A 39 47.79 14.05 -11.79
CA GLN A 39 46.67 13.12 -11.57
C GLN A 39 47.09 11.93 -10.68
N PRO A 40 46.19 11.41 -9.82
CA PRO A 40 46.51 10.31 -8.91
C PRO A 40 46.71 8.98 -9.66
N ILE A 41 47.55 8.10 -9.09
CA ILE A 41 47.72 6.73 -9.59
C ILE A 41 46.47 5.91 -9.21
N TYR A 42 45.81 5.34 -10.20
CA TYR A 42 44.57 4.58 -10.00
C TYR A 42 44.84 3.09 -9.75
N LEU A 43 44.33 2.58 -8.62
CA LEU A 43 44.36 1.18 -8.22
C LEU A 43 42.95 0.58 -8.33
N ASN A 44 42.80 -0.69 -8.67
CA ASN A 44 41.50 -1.37 -8.62
C ASN A 44 41.33 -2.11 -7.27
N ASP A 45 40.11 -2.11 -6.72
CA ASP A 45 39.74 -2.82 -5.48
C ASP A 45 39.88 -4.35 -5.56
N THR A 46 39.95 -4.92 -6.77
CA THR A 46 40.20 -6.35 -7.01
C THR A 46 41.69 -6.63 -7.28
N SER A 47 42.51 -6.67 -6.22
CA SER A 47 43.84 -7.32 -6.20
C SER A 47 44.79 -6.97 -7.36
N HIS A 48 44.75 -5.75 -7.90
CA HIS A 48 45.77 -5.32 -8.85
C HIS A 48 46.98 -4.80 -8.09
N VAL A 49 48.06 -5.57 -8.15
CA VAL A 49 49.37 -5.14 -7.70
C VAL A 49 49.95 -4.24 -8.78
N ILE A 50 50.06 -2.94 -8.51
CA ILE A 50 50.81 -2.03 -9.37
C ILE A 50 52.25 -2.00 -8.89
N LEU A 51 53.16 -2.32 -9.81
CA LEU A 51 54.60 -2.13 -9.63
C LEU A 51 54.90 -0.66 -9.92
N ILE A 52 55.34 0.08 -8.91
CA ILE A 52 55.87 1.44 -9.12
C ILE A 52 57.39 1.36 -9.04
N VAL A 53 58.05 1.87 -10.09
CA VAL A 53 59.50 1.97 -10.17
C VAL A 53 59.90 3.39 -9.81
N PHE A 54 60.68 3.53 -8.75
CA PHE A 54 61.26 4.80 -8.33
C PHE A 54 62.70 4.86 -8.77
N GLU A 55 63.12 5.98 -9.36
CA GLU A 55 64.50 6.25 -9.72
C GLU A 55 65.05 7.40 -8.88
N ILE A 56 66.15 7.13 -8.18
CA ILE A 56 66.92 8.15 -7.45
C ILE A 56 68.16 8.47 -8.29
N ASN A 57 68.24 9.67 -8.87
CA ASN A 57 69.38 10.09 -9.68
C ASN A 57 70.26 11.07 -8.89
N CYS A 58 71.52 10.72 -8.67
CA CYS A 58 72.48 11.55 -7.92
C CYS A 58 73.57 12.14 -8.82
N THR A 59 73.67 13.46 -8.87
CA THR A 59 74.57 14.28 -9.69
C THR A 59 75.75 14.92 -8.93
N SER A 60 76.04 14.59 -7.65
CA SER A 60 77.22 15.14 -6.96
C SER A 60 78.53 14.41 -7.25
N ASN A 61 79.59 15.20 -7.47
CA ASN A 61 81.01 14.78 -7.43
C ASN A 61 81.53 14.48 -6.00
N GLY A 62 80.80 13.70 -5.18
CA GLY A 62 81.22 13.31 -3.82
C GLY A 62 80.55 12.01 -3.34
N PRO A 63 81.14 11.28 -2.36
CA PRO A 63 80.69 9.94 -2.01
C PRO A 63 79.46 9.98 -1.08
N ILE A 64 78.25 9.97 -1.67
CA ILE A 64 77.02 9.59 -0.95
C ILE A 64 76.96 8.06 -1.00
N ILE A 65 77.18 7.38 0.13
CA ILE A 65 77.26 5.90 0.18
C ILE A 65 75.97 5.27 0.73
N TYR A 66 75.18 6.02 1.49
CA TYR A 66 74.02 5.49 2.21
C TYR A 66 72.81 6.42 2.07
N ALA A 67 71.63 5.87 1.76
CA ALA A 67 70.36 6.59 1.87
C ALA A 67 69.35 5.71 2.63
N ASN A 68 68.68 6.30 3.61
CA ASN A 68 67.61 5.68 4.36
C ASN A 68 66.28 6.15 3.76
N VAL A 69 65.53 5.25 3.13
CA VAL A 69 64.25 5.57 2.50
C VAL A 69 63.15 4.94 3.36
N SER A 70 62.38 5.76 4.05
CA SER A 70 61.19 5.32 4.77
C SER A 70 59.94 5.53 3.90
N ILE A 71 59.08 4.53 3.88
CA ILE A 71 57.87 4.51 3.06
C ILE A 71 56.67 4.38 3.98
N SER A 72 55.73 5.32 3.86
CA SER A 72 54.49 5.25 4.61
C SER A 72 53.27 5.53 3.73
N ILE A 73 52.15 4.94 4.11
CA ILE A 73 50.84 5.21 3.51
C ILE A 73 50.02 5.95 4.55
N GLU A 74 49.44 7.08 4.14
CA GLU A 74 48.58 7.89 4.99
C GLU A 74 47.30 7.13 5.36
N ASN A 75 46.52 6.68 4.37
CA ASN A 75 45.29 5.92 4.58
C ASN A 75 45.48 4.43 4.31
N LYS A 76 45.86 3.69 5.36
CA LYS A 76 46.06 2.23 5.34
C LYS A 76 44.75 1.43 5.17
N ARG A 77 43.58 2.05 5.27
CA ARG A 77 42.29 1.37 5.00
C ARG A 77 42.05 1.18 3.50
N SER A 78 42.58 2.10 2.68
CA SER A 78 42.37 2.09 1.23
C SER A 78 43.48 1.36 0.49
N VAL A 79 44.74 1.51 0.89
CA VAL A 79 45.90 0.91 0.19
C VAL A 79 46.85 0.22 1.18
N GLU A 80 47.38 -0.93 0.77
CA GLU A 80 48.41 -1.70 1.49
C GLU A 80 49.67 -1.87 0.63
N ILE A 81 50.84 -1.83 1.28
CA ILE A 81 52.14 -2.16 0.67
C ILE A 81 52.38 -3.66 0.90
N ASN A 82 52.53 -4.43 -0.18
CA ASN A 82 52.67 -5.89 -0.09
C ASN A 82 54.14 -6.37 -0.16
N ASN A 83 55.12 -5.51 0.12
CA ASN A 83 56.53 -5.87 0.04
C ASN A 83 56.99 -6.70 1.25
N SER A 84 57.71 -7.79 0.99
CA SER A 84 58.23 -8.78 1.96
C SER A 84 59.59 -8.44 2.57
N LEU A 85 60.12 -7.22 2.39
CA LEU A 85 61.43 -6.79 2.88
C LEU A 85 61.30 -5.60 3.84
N PRO A 86 62.00 -5.59 5.00
CA PRO A 86 62.05 -4.43 5.88
C PRO A 86 62.79 -3.27 5.17
N LEU A 87 62.01 -2.30 4.72
CA LEU A 87 62.38 -1.13 3.92
C LEU A 87 63.10 -0.04 4.74
N ASN A 88 64.13 -0.39 5.51
CA ASN A 88 64.79 0.58 6.41
C ASN A 88 66.28 0.83 6.09
N LEU A 89 66.87 0.23 5.04
CA LEU A 89 68.25 0.54 4.62
C LEU A 89 68.56 -0.07 3.25
N PHE A 90 68.72 0.77 2.22
CA PHE A 90 69.34 0.34 0.96
C PHE A 90 70.81 0.77 0.93
N ARG A 91 71.72 -0.16 0.60
CA ARG A 91 73.18 0.09 0.54
C ARG A 91 73.58 0.38 -0.91
N PHE A 92 74.19 1.53 -1.18
CA PHE A 92 74.54 1.97 -2.54
C PHE A 92 76.02 1.67 -2.87
N ASN A 93 76.31 1.33 -4.13
CA ASN A 93 77.66 1.18 -4.67
C ASN A 93 77.78 1.99 -5.99
N ILE A 94 78.86 2.78 -6.10
CA ILE A 94 79.02 3.92 -7.03
C ILE A 94 79.46 3.45 -8.43
N SER A 95 78.64 2.65 -9.11
CA SER A 95 78.87 2.34 -10.53
C SER A 95 77.69 2.66 -11.44
N THR A 96 76.50 2.85 -10.89
CA THR A 96 75.30 3.27 -11.61
C THR A 96 74.71 4.45 -10.84
N ASN A 97 74.76 5.68 -11.38
CA ASN A 97 74.28 6.92 -10.73
C ASN A 97 72.75 6.95 -10.45
N TYR A 98 72.07 5.81 -10.56
CA TYR A 98 70.64 5.66 -10.38
C TYR A 98 70.34 4.39 -9.57
N LEU A 99 69.30 4.46 -8.71
CA LEU A 99 68.73 3.29 -8.04
C LEU A 99 67.26 3.15 -8.41
N THR A 100 66.92 1.97 -8.95
CA THR A 100 65.54 1.57 -9.18
C THR A 100 65.06 0.60 -8.11
N PHE A 101 64.03 0.95 -7.35
CA PHE A 101 63.34 -0.01 -6.48
C PHE A 101 61.86 -0.12 -6.82
N ASN A 102 61.35 -1.31 -6.57
CA ASN A 102 60.01 -1.72 -6.95
C ASN A 102 59.10 -1.77 -5.73
N LEU A 103 58.01 -1.02 -5.78
CA LEU A 103 56.98 -1.06 -4.74
C LEU A 103 55.71 -1.72 -5.29
N THR A 104 55.21 -2.73 -4.57
CA THR A 104 53.94 -3.38 -4.89
C THR A 104 52.81 -2.79 -4.04
N LEU A 105 51.90 -2.07 -4.68
CA LEU A 105 50.69 -1.52 -4.03
C LEU A 105 49.47 -2.37 -4.30
N ARG A 106 48.69 -2.63 -3.26
CA ARG A 106 47.39 -3.31 -3.35
C ARG A 106 46.27 -2.36 -2.90
N GLY A 107 45.29 -2.14 -3.77
CA GLY A 107 44.02 -1.51 -3.39
C GLY A 107 43.15 -2.46 -2.56
N ILE A 108 42.65 -1.99 -1.41
CA ILE A 108 41.78 -2.75 -0.49
C ILE A 108 40.37 -2.17 -0.47
N LEU A 109 40.25 -0.85 -0.33
CA LEU A 109 38.98 -0.15 -0.17
C LEU A 109 38.98 1.15 -0.97
N LEU A 110 37.82 1.49 -1.53
CA LEU A 110 37.58 2.74 -2.25
C LEU A 110 37.99 3.96 -1.41
N GLY A 111 38.64 4.93 -2.05
CA GLY A 111 39.07 6.16 -1.41
C GLY A 111 40.44 6.66 -1.89
N TYR A 112 40.85 7.77 -1.31
CA TYR A 112 42.15 8.38 -1.55
C TYR A 112 43.15 8.00 -0.46
N SER A 113 44.42 7.92 -0.86
CA SER A 113 45.55 7.74 0.04
C SER A 113 46.77 8.43 -0.54
N LYS A 114 47.73 8.81 0.30
CA LYS A 114 49.02 9.33 -0.15
C LYS A 114 50.12 8.34 0.17
N LEU A 115 50.97 8.10 -0.80
CA LEU A 115 52.26 7.44 -0.60
C LEU A 115 53.28 8.51 -0.27
N LEU A 116 53.81 8.46 0.95
CA LEU A 116 54.83 9.36 1.45
C LEU A 116 56.17 8.61 1.43
N LEU A 117 57.11 9.11 0.65
CA LEU A 117 58.47 8.61 0.56
C LEU A 117 59.39 9.66 1.17
N HIS A 118 60.09 9.29 2.23
CA HIS A 118 61.04 10.17 2.91
C HIS A 118 62.43 9.56 2.82
N ALA A 119 63.34 10.28 2.16
CA ALA A 119 64.72 9.84 1.98
C ALA A 119 65.71 10.72 2.77
N GLU A 120 66.51 10.08 3.63
CA GLU A 120 67.61 10.72 4.36
C GLU A 120 68.95 10.23 3.81
N TYR A 121 69.85 11.14 3.44
CA TYR A 121 71.17 10.80 2.89
C TYR A 121 72.27 10.82 3.98
N LEU A 122 73.19 9.86 3.94
CA LEU A 122 74.20 9.61 4.98
C LEU A 122 75.63 9.55 4.38
N ASN A 123 76.61 10.11 5.10
CA ASN A 123 78.02 10.15 4.70
C ASN A 123 78.81 8.88 5.12
N GLU A 124 80.07 8.74 4.71
CA GLU A 124 80.99 7.62 4.98
C GLU A 124 81.06 7.20 6.48
N THR A 125 80.88 8.15 7.40
CA THR A 125 80.91 7.96 8.86
C THR A 125 79.52 7.77 9.49
N ARG A 126 78.45 7.58 8.69
CA ARG A 126 77.03 7.55 9.10
C ARG A 126 76.50 8.83 9.76
N ASN A 127 77.16 9.97 9.53
CA ASN A 127 76.60 11.27 9.88
C ASN A 127 75.59 11.72 8.81
N LEU A 128 74.47 12.28 9.24
CA LEU A 128 73.44 12.85 8.37
C LEU A 128 74.03 13.95 7.48
N PHE A 129 73.81 13.82 6.17
CA PHE A 129 73.72 15.02 5.34
C PHE A 129 72.41 15.71 5.71
N ASN A 130 72.41 17.04 5.91
CA ASN A 130 71.18 17.82 6.10
C ASN A 130 70.40 17.98 4.76
N TYR A 131 70.22 16.88 4.04
CA TYR A 131 69.42 16.84 2.82
C TYR A 131 68.38 15.74 3.00
N THR A 132 67.13 16.14 2.96
CA THR A 132 65.95 15.27 2.99
C THR A 132 65.11 15.57 1.76
N ASP A 133 64.76 14.54 1.01
CA ASP A 133 63.81 14.66 -0.11
C ASP A 133 62.52 13.91 0.23
N ASP A 134 61.41 14.61 0.11
CA ASP A 134 60.05 14.09 0.31
C ASP A 134 59.32 14.00 -1.03
N LEU A 135 58.90 12.80 -1.41
CA LEU A 135 58.06 12.58 -2.59
C LEU A 135 56.67 12.10 -2.15
N ASN A 136 55.66 12.90 -2.49
CA ASN A 136 54.26 12.63 -2.19
C ASN A 136 53.52 12.23 -3.47
N ILE A 137 52.90 11.06 -3.47
CA ILE A 137 52.15 10.55 -4.62
C ILE A 137 50.71 10.27 -4.20
N ASP A 138 49.78 10.91 -4.89
CA ASP A 138 48.35 10.69 -4.67
C ASP A 138 47.92 9.36 -5.30
N LEU A 139 47.26 8.52 -4.51
CA LEU A 139 46.71 7.23 -4.89
C LEU A 139 45.19 7.25 -4.78
N ALA A 140 44.50 6.70 -5.79
CA ALA A 140 43.05 6.59 -5.79
C ALA A 140 42.62 5.16 -6.10
N VAL A 141 41.87 4.54 -5.19
CA VAL A 141 41.34 3.19 -5.40
C VAL A 141 39.96 3.28 -6.03
N LYS A 142 39.83 2.78 -7.28
CA LYS A 142 38.61 2.67 -8.06
C LYS A 142 38.00 1.28 -7.95
N ARG A 143 36.69 1.22 -8.16
CA ARG A 143 35.94 -0.03 -8.20
C ARG A 143 35.91 -0.53 -9.63
N LYS A 144 36.10 -1.84 -9.83
CA LYS A 144 35.84 -2.43 -11.15
C LYS A 144 34.33 -2.41 -11.44
N THR A 145 33.89 -1.57 -12.37
CA THR A 145 32.50 -1.53 -12.82
C THR A 145 32.12 -2.84 -13.51
N THR A 146 31.01 -3.44 -13.08
CA THR A 146 30.46 -4.65 -13.70
C THR A 146 29.30 -4.31 -14.64
N VAL A 147 28.95 -5.25 -15.53
CA VAL A 147 27.76 -5.12 -16.40
C VAL A 147 26.49 -4.89 -15.56
N ILE A 148 26.42 -5.46 -14.36
CA ILE A 148 25.33 -5.32 -13.41
C ILE A 148 25.18 -3.85 -12.95
N ASP A 149 26.29 -3.14 -12.73
CA ASP A 149 26.27 -1.72 -12.33
C ASP A 149 25.75 -0.81 -13.46
N THR A 150 26.08 -1.14 -14.71
CA THR A 150 25.56 -0.44 -15.89
C THR A 150 24.06 -0.68 -16.05
N ILE A 151 23.60 -1.93 -15.92
CA ILE A 151 22.17 -2.28 -15.95
C ILE A 151 21.43 -1.54 -14.85
N PHE A 152 21.96 -1.54 -13.62
CA PHE A 152 21.39 -0.82 -12.49
C PHE A 152 21.14 0.66 -12.80
N THR A 153 22.17 1.31 -13.34
CA THR A 153 22.14 2.75 -13.66
C THR A 153 21.10 3.04 -14.73
N ILE A 154 21.05 2.26 -15.82
CA ILE A 154 20.08 2.43 -16.90
C ILE A 154 18.65 2.27 -16.39
N VAL A 155 18.39 1.25 -15.58
CA VAL A 155 17.05 0.98 -15.04
C VAL A 155 16.60 2.11 -14.11
N ILE A 156 17.47 2.65 -13.25
CA ILE A 156 17.15 3.81 -12.41
C ILE A 156 16.74 5.00 -13.27
N ILE A 157 17.51 5.31 -14.31
CA ILE A 157 17.22 6.45 -15.20
C ILE A 157 15.84 6.31 -15.83
N ILE A 158 15.53 5.12 -16.37
CA ILE A 158 14.23 4.82 -16.97
C ILE A 158 13.11 4.99 -15.94
N LEU A 159 13.27 4.46 -14.73
CA LEU A 159 12.25 4.53 -13.68
C LEU A 159 12.03 5.96 -13.18
N VAL A 160 13.08 6.78 -13.07
CA VAL A 160 12.98 8.19 -12.70
C VAL A 160 12.26 8.99 -13.80
N CYS A 161 12.56 8.75 -15.08
CA CYS A 161 11.88 9.38 -16.21
C CYS A 161 10.39 9.00 -16.27
N ILE A 162 10.07 7.71 -16.08
CA ILE A 162 8.67 7.24 -16.03
C ILE A 162 7.95 7.85 -14.82
N GLY A 163 8.58 7.85 -13.64
CA GLY A 163 7.99 8.40 -12.42
C GLY A 163 7.64 9.88 -12.56
N THR A 164 8.57 10.69 -13.09
CA THR A 164 8.35 12.12 -13.35
C THR A 164 7.28 12.38 -14.41
N PHE A 165 7.22 11.57 -15.48
CA PHE A 165 6.13 11.61 -16.45
C PHE A 165 4.75 11.33 -15.83
N LEU A 166 4.65 10.32 -14.95
CA LEU A 166 3.39 9.94 -14.32
C LEU A 166 2.91 10.98 -13.30
N ILE A 167 3.83 11.67 -12.62
CA ILE A 167 3.51 12.86 -11.79
C ILE A 167 2.89 13.94 -12.68
N GLY A 168 3.50 14.21 -13.85
CA GLY A 168 2.96 15.08 -14.88
C GLY A 168 1.52 14.73 -15.27
N CYS A 169 1.27 13.44 -15.56
CA CYS A 169 -0.05 12.93 -15.96
C CYS A 169 -1.12 13.07 -14.86
N ARG A 170 -0.71 13.10 -13.58
CA ARG A 170 -1.62 13.14 -12.43
C ARG A 170 -2.13 14.55 -12.10
N LEU A 171 -1.43 15.60 -12.56
CA LEU A 171 -1.76 17.00 -12.28
C LEU A 171 -3.04 17.42 -13.01
N VAL A 172 -4.04 17.86 -12.25
CA VAL A 172 -5.23 18.50 -12.83
C VAL A 172 -4.90 19.98 -13.08
N PRO A 173 -4.91 20.48 -14.33
CA PRO A 173 -4.48 21.86 -14.63
C PRO A 173 -5.28 22.93 -13.87
N GLN A 174 -6.59 22.71 -13.65
CA GLN A 174 -7.40 23.65 -12.86
C GLN A 174 -6.94 23.72 -11.40
N ASN A 175 -6.61 22.58 -10.78
CA ASN A 175 -6.18 22.51 -9.39
C ASN A 175 -4.77 23.10 -9.22
N LEU A 176 -3.88 22.84 -10.19
CA LEU A 176 -2.56 23.47 -10.25
C LEU A 176 -2.70 25.00 -10.31
N TYR A 177 -3.55 25.52 -11.19
CA TYR A 177 -3.80 26.96 -11.30
C TYR A 177 -4.37 27.57 -10.02
N ALA A 178 -5.33 26.88 -9.38
CA ALA A 178 -5.90 27.31 -8.11
C ALA A 178 -4.86 27.38 -6.98
N ASN A 179 -3.95 26.40 -6.92
CA ASN A 179 -2.86 26.37 -5.95
C ASN A 179 -1.81 27.45 -6.21
N ILE A 180 -1.51 27.75 -7.47
CA ILE A 180 -0.62 28.86 -7.85
C ILE A 180 -1.25 30.22 -7.48
N ARG A 181 -2.56 30.39 -7.63
CA ARG A 181 -3.25 31.62 -7.20
C ARG A 181 -3.29 31.81 -5.69
N LYS A 182 -3.20 30.74 -4.90
CA LYS A 182 -3.09 30.79 -3.43
C LYS A 182 -1.77 30.15 -3.00
N PRO A 183 -0.63 30.80 -3.29
CA PRO A 183 0.68 30.13 -3.35
C PRO A 183 1.31 29.86 -1.99
N VAL A 184 0.71 30.31 -0.88
CA VAL A 184 1.31 30.19 0.47
C VAL A 184 1.82 28.77 0.77
N PRO A 185 1.04 27.68 0.54
CA PRO A 185 1.54 26.32 0.74
C PRO A 185 2.73 25.94 -0.14
N ILE A 186 2.69 26.33 -1.43
CA ILE A 186 3.76 26.06 -2.39
C ILE A 186 5.03 26.81 -1.97
N ILE A 187 4.91 28.08 -1.59
CA ILE A 187 6.03 28.90 -1.11
C ILE A 187 6.68 28.27 0.11
N ILE A 188 5.90 27.75 1.07
CA ILE A 188 6.47 27.06 2.25
C ILE A 188 7.29 25.85 1.84
N GLY A 189 6.77 25.00 0.94
CA GLY A 189 7.52 23.83 0.46
C GLY A 189 8.80 24.22 -0.27
N LEU A 190 8.72 25.19 -1.18
CA LEU A 190 9.88 25.69 -1.93
C LEU A 190 10.92 26.35 -1.01
N PHE A 191 10.48 27.11 -0.01
CA PHE A 191 11.35 27.71 0.99
C PHE A 191 12.07 26.62 1.82
N SER A 192 11.34 25.59 2.25
CA SER A 192 11.95 24.46 2.96
C SER A 192 12.97 23.72 2.08
N GLN A 193 12.58 23.38 0.84
CA GLN A 193 13.38 22.55 -0.06
C GLN A 193 14.59 23.25 -0.67
N PHE A 194 14.47 24.53 -1.03
CA PHE A 194 15.51 25.25 -1.77
C PHE A 194 16.20 26.36 -0.97
N LEU A 195 15.85 26.57 0.29
CA LEU A 195 16.62 27.46 1.17
C LEU A 195 17.06 26.72 2.43
N CYS A 196 16.13 26.17 3.20
CA CYS A 196 16.47 25.57 4.49
C CYS A 196 17.31 24.30 4.34
N LEU A 197 16.88 23.35 3.50
CA LEU A 197 17.56 22.06 3.38
C LEU A 197 18.97 22.15 2.77
N PRO A 198 19.27 22.97 1.75
CA PRO A 198 20.64 23.15 1.25
C PRO A 198 21.58 23.75 2.31
N LEU A 199 21.11 24.77 3.05
CA LEU A 199 21.88 25.39 4.12
C LEU A 199 22.12 24.42 5.28
N LEU A 200 21.11 23.63 5.64
CA LEU A 200 21.23 22.59 6.65
C LEU A 200 22.18 21.48 6.20
N ALA A 201 22.09 21.03 4.95
CA ALA A 201 23.00 20.02 4.40
C ALA A 201 24.46 20.48 4.47
N TYR A 202 24.74 21.72 4.05
CA TYR A 202 26.07 22.31 4.16
C TYR A 202 26.54 22.44 5.61
N GLY A 203 25.70 22.97 6.50
CA GLY A 203 26.02 23.11 7.92
C GLY A 203 26.27 21.77 8.61
N LEU A 204 25.44 20.76 8.34
CA LEU A 204 25.60 19.40 8.85
C LEU A 204 26.89 18.75 8.34
N ALA A 205 27.22 18.93 7.06
CA ALA A 205 28.45 18.42 6.48
C ALA A 205 29.70 18.98 7.18
N LYS A 206 29.70 20.29 7.47
CA LYS A 206 30.78 20.96 8.20
C LYS A 206 30.86 20.54 9.67
N LEU A 207 29.72 20.50 10.37
CA LEU A 207 29.66 20.14 11.78
C LEU A 207 30.10 18.69 12.02
N ALA A 208 29.67 17.77 11.15
CA ALA A 208 30.04 16.37 11.22
C ALA A 208 31.47 16.08 10.68
N LYS A 209 32.13 17.08 10.07
CA LYS A 209 33.43 16.95 9.39
C LYS A 209 33.40 15.78 8.40
N LEU A 210 32.41 15.76 7.52
CA LEU A 210 32.29 14.74 6.49
C LEU A 210 33.40 14.88 5.47
N ASP A 211 33.81 13.75 4.89
CA ASP A 211 34.68 13.73 3.73
C ASP A 211 34.02 14.48 2.56
N SER A 212 34.86 15.09 1.72
CA SER A 212 34.46 15.85 0.53
C SER A 212 33.35 15.19 -0.30
N SER A 213 33.50 13.90 -0.60
CA SER A 213 32.54 13.13 -1.41
C SER A 213 31.20 12.93 -0.67
N ALA A 214 31.23 12.65 0.64
CA ALA A 214 30.00 12.52 1.43
C ALA A 214 29.30 13.87 1.62
N ALA A 215 30.06 14.95 1.79
CA ALA A 215 29.55 16.31 1.92
C ALA A 215 28.82 16.76 0.64
N ILE A 216 29.40 16.52 -0.55
CA ILE A 216 28.72 16.83 -1.81
C ILE A 216 27.49 15.94 -2.03
N GLY A 217 27.53 14.68 -1.57
CA GLY A 217 26.37 13.78 -1.55
C GLY A 217 25.21 14.30 -0.70
N LEU A 218 25.51 14.81 0.49
CA LEU A 218 24.53 15.42 1.40
C LEU A 218 23.96 16.72 0.83
N LEU A 219 24.82 17.60 0.30
CA LEU A 219 24.39 18.84 -0.33
C LEU A 219 23.49 18.59 -1.53
N SER A 220 23.87 17.66 -2.42
CA SER A 220 23.09 17.27 -3.60
C SER A 220 21.72 16.71 -3.24
N THR A 221 21.63 15.98 -2.11
CA THR A 221 20.35 15.49 -1.59
C THR A 221 19.53 16.64 -1.04
N GLY A 222 20.15 17.53 -0.25
CA GLY A 222 19.59 18.75 0.29
C GLY A 222 18.96 19.69 -0.74
N THR A 223 19.52 19.72 -1.96
CA THR A 223 19.08 20.55 -3.08
C THR A 223 18.09 19.86 -4.01
N ALA A 224 17.79 18.58 -3.80
CA ALA A 224 16.90 17.82 -4.67
C ALA A 224 15.43 18.29 -4.52
N PRO A 225 14.63 18.27 -5.61
CA PRO A 225 13.21 18.58 -5.55
C PRO A 225 12.42 17.53 -4.75
N GLY A 226 11.12 17.78 -4.55
CA GLY A 226 10.21 16.83 -3.89
C GLY A 226 10.19 15.46 -4.59
N GLY A 227 10.12 14.38 -3.80
CA GLY A 227 10.15 13.00 -4.31
C GLY A 227 8.78 12.45 -4.70
N GLY A 228 8.69 11.65 -5.76
CA GLY A 228 7.41 11.14 -6.28
C GLY A 228 6.57 10.27 -5.33
N ALA A 229 7.17 9.73 -4.26
CA ALA A 229 6.45 8.99 -3.22
C ALA A 229 5.65 9.89 -2.27
N SER A 230 5.88 11.20 -2.25
CA SER A 230 5.15 12.16 -1.41
C SER A 230 3.65 12.10 -1.61
N ASN A 231 3.18 12.02 -2.86
CA ASN A 231 1.76 11.92 -3.20
C ASN A 231 1.09 10.70 -2.55
N MET A 232 1.81 9.58 -2.45
CA MET A 232 1.31 8.35 -1.81
C MET A 232 1.20 8.53 -0.30
N TYR A 233 2.25 9.04 0.35
CA TYR A 233 2.21 9.32 1.79
C TYR A 233 1.15 10.37 2.12
N THR A 234 1.03 11.44 1.34
CA THR A 234 -0.01 12.46 1.52
C THR A 234 -1.40 11.85 1.47
N ALA A 235 -1.66 10.96 0.51
CA ALA A 235 -2.92 10.22 0.46
C ALA A 235 -3.14 9.32 1.69
N MET A 236 -2.09 8.61 2.14
CA MET A 236 -2.13 7.70 3.29
C MET A 236 -2.50 8.40 4.60
N TYR A 237 -2.06 9.64 4.80
CA TYR A 237 -2.39 10.45 5.99
C TYR A 237 -3.65 11.30 5.81
N GLY A 238 -4.35 11.22 4.67
CA GLY A 238 -5.54 12.02 4.39
C GLY A 238 -5.23 13.51 4.15
N GLY A 239 -4.06 13.81 3.60
CA GLY A 239 -3.66 15.15 3.19
C GLY A 239 -4.17 15.55 1.80
N ASP A 240 -3.93 16.81 1.42
CA ASP A 240 -4.29 17.37 0.11
C ASP A 240 -3.33 16.87 -0.98
N VAL A 241 -3.74 15.81 -1.68
CA VAL A 241 -2.92 15.14 -2.70
C VAL A 241 -2.69 16.02 -3.92
N ASP A 242 -3.67 16.85 -4.29
CA ASP A 242 -3.53 17.73 -5.46
C ASP A 242 -2.57 18.89 -5.18
N LEU A 243 -2.53 19.36 -3.93
CA LEU A 243 -1.50 20.28 -3.46
C LEU A 243 -0.11 19.63 -3.48
N SER A 244 0.04 18.41 -2.94
CA SER A 244 1.31 17.65 -2.96
C SER A 244 1.85 17.55 -4.39
N ALA A 245 1.02 17.11 -5.34
CA ALA A 245 1.41 16.98 -6.74
C ALA A 245 1.82 18.33 -7.36
N SER A 246 1.11 19.41 -7.01
CA SER A 246 1.44 20.77 -7.46
C SER A 246 2.81 21.22 -6.92
N MET A 247 3.10 20.94 -5.65
CA MET A 247 4.38 21.27 -5.01
C MET A 247 5.54 20.48 -5.62
N THR A 248 5.38 19.17 -5.83
CA THR A 248 6.38 18.34 -6.50
C THR A 248 6.66 18.83 -7.93
N PHE A 249 5.61 19.21 -8.68
CA PHE A 249 5.78 19.72 -10.04
C PHE A 249 6.52 21.07 -10.06
N CYS A 250 6.09 22.02 -9.24
CA CYS A 250 6.74 23.33 -9.13
C CYS A 250 8.20 23.20 -8.68
N SER A 251 8.48 22.33 -7.71
CA SER A 251 9.86 22.08 -7.24
C SER A 251 10.71 21.42 -8.31
N THR A 252 10.17 20.47 -9.08
CA THR A 252 10.89 19.82 -10.19
C THR A 252 11.32 20.83 -11.26
N ILE A 253 10.45 21.79 -11.60
CA ILE A 253 10.79 22.87 -12.55
C ILE A 253 11.85 23.79 -11.95
N LEU A 254 11.67 24.24 -10.71
CA LEU A 254 12.59 25.18 -10.07
C LEU A 254 13.98 24.57 -9.82
N ALA A 255 14.06 23.25 -9.58
CA ALA A 255 15.31 22.52 -9.42
C ALA A 255 16.27 22.69 -10.62
N PHE A 256 15.76 22.92 -11.83
CA PHE A 256 16.60 23.18 -13.01
C PHE A 256 17.54 24.37 -12.81
N GLY A 257 17.11 25.39 -12.07
CA GLY A 257 17.92 26.57 -11.75
C GLY A 257 18.52 26.54 -10.35
N THR A 258 17.77 26.12 -9.34
CA THR A 258 18.21 26.17 -7.94
C THR A 258 19.25 25.12 -7.61
N PHE A 259 19.19 23.93 -8.21
CA PHE A 259 20.14 22.86 -7.96
C PHE A 259 21.56 23.25 -8.44
N PRO A 260 21.78 23.70 -9.70
CA PRO A 260 23.07 24.23 -10.15
C PRO A 260 23.59 25.38 -9.27
N LEU A 261 22.70 26.31 -8.90
CA LEU A 261 23.05 27.49 -8.13
C LEU A 261 23.64 27.13 -6.75
N TRP A 262 23.01 26.20 -6.03
CA TRP A 262 23.52 25.79 -4.73
C TRP A 262 24.82 25.00 -4.81
N ILE A 263 24.96 24.15 -5.83
CA ILE A 263 26.23 23.44 -6.06
C ILE A 263 27.35 24.43 -6.45
N LEU A 264 27.05 25.49 -7.21
CA LEU A 264 28.00 26.58 -7.48
C LEU A 264 28.44 27.32 -6.22
N LEU A 265 27.49 27.64 -5.34
CA LEU A 265 27.73 28.48 -4.17
C LEU A 265 28.42 27.72 -3.04
N LEU A 266 27.97 26.49 -2.75
CA LEU A 266 28.39 25.72 -1.59
C LEU A 266 29.15 24.43 -1.94
N GLY A 267 28.96 23.90 -3.16
CA GLY A 267 29.57 22.64 -3.58
C GLY A 267 31.06 22.75 -3.92
N ARG A 268 31.52 23.93 -4.40
CA ARG A 268 32.93 24.17 -4.76
C ARG A 268 33.90 23.85 -3.62
N GLU A 269 33.55 24.23 -2.40
CA GLU A 269 34.40 24.01 -1.23
C GLU A 269 34.66 22.52 -0.94
N PHE A 270 33.73 21.63 -1.29
CA PHE A 270 33.90 20.19 -1.12
C PHE A 270 34.62 19.55 -2.32
N ILE A 271 34.63 20.17 -3.50
CA ILE A 271 35.16 19.59 -4.74
C ILE A 271 36.59 20.08 -5.05
N ASP A 272 36.95 21.33 -4.69
CA ASP A 272 38.23 21.97 -5.01
C ASP A 272 39.47 21.34 -4.32
N THR A 273 39.29 20.22 -3.61
CA THR A 273 40.38 19.49 -2.95
C THR A 273 41.22 18.62 -3.90
N HIS A 274 40.72 18.32 -5.12
CA HIS A 274 41.36 17.36 -6.04
C HIS A 274 41.32 17.76 -7.54
N ASP A 275 41.25 19.06 -7.88
CA ASP A 275 41.24 19.56 -9.28
C ASP A 275 40.15 18.92 -10.19
N VAL A 276 38.97 18.64 -9.64
CA VAL A 276 37.85 18.07 -10.42
C VAL A 276 37.10 19.18 -11.16
N HIS A 277 37.24 19.24 -12.49
CA HIS A 277 36.43 20.13 -13.32
C HIS A 277 34.94 19.80 -13.22
N PHE A 278 34.12 20.79 -12.86
CA PHE A 278 32.68 20.59 -12.70
C PHE A 278 32.00 20.36 -14.07
N PRO A 279 31.38 19.19 -14.32
CA PRO A 279 30.76 18.89 -15.61
C PRO A 279 29.34 19.48 -15.69
N TRP A 280 29.27 20.79 -15.93
CA TRP A 280 28.01 21.54 -16.07
C TRP A 280 27.06 20.90 -17.09
N GLU A 281 27.60 20.39 -18.20
CA GLU A 281 26.83 19.75 -19.25
C GLU A 281 26.03 18.55 -18.73
N ASN A 282 26.69 17.64 -18.02
CA ASN A 282 26.07 16.44 -17.46
C ASN A 282 24.97 16.78 -16.45
N MET A 283 25.17 17.83 -15.67
CA MET A 283 24.18 18.31 -14.71
C MET A 283 22.93 18.87 -15.42
N PHE A 284 23.11 19.72 -16.44
CA PHE A 284 21.97 20.26 -17.20
C PHE A 284 21.20 19.15 -17.92
N VAL A 285 21.90 18.17 -18.51
CA VAL A 285 21.27 16.99 -19.13
C VAL A 285 20.45 16.20 -18.11
N THR A 286 21.00 15.97 -16.92
CA THR A 286 20.32 15.27 -15.81
C THR A 286 19.03 15.99 -15.41
N LEU A 287 19.08 17.31 -15.21
CA LEU A 287 17.92 18.10 -14.81
C LEU A 287 16.87 18.18 -15.93
N LEU A 288 17.32 18.31 -17.17
CA LEU A 288 16.44 18.36 -18.34
C LEU A 288 15.67 17.04 -18.52
N SER A 289 16.31 15.90 -18.24
CA SER A 289 15.63 14.58 -18.26
C SER A 289 14.54 14.42 -17.19
N LEU A 290 14.43 15.33 -16.22
CA LEU A 290 13.35 15.34 -15.23
C LEU A 290 12.22 16.27 -15.64
N VAL A 291 12.57 17.47 -16.11
CA VAL A 291 11.61 18.51 -16.50
C VAL A 291 10.86 18.10 -17.77
N ILE A 292 11.55 17.51 -18.76
CA ILE A 292 10.92 17.12 -20.03
C ILE A 292 9.80 16.09 -19.81
N PRO A 293 10.03 14.93 -19.16
CA PRO A 293 8.97 13.95 -18.96
C PRO A 293 7.79 14.50 -18.15
N ALA A 294 8.05 15.29 -17.09
CA ALA A 294 7.00 15.92 -16.30
C ALA A 294 6.14 16.88 -17.13
N ALA A 295 6.78 17.71 -17.99
CA ALA A 295 6.09 18.61 -18.90
C ALA A 295 5.26 17.85 -19.96
N ILE A 296 5.80 16.78 -20.53
CA ILE A 296 5.08 15.92 -21.49
C ILE A 296 3.86 15.28 -20.81
N GLY A 297 4.00 14.80 -19.56
CA GLY A 297 2.90 14.24 -18.79
C GLY A 297 1.77 15.25 -18.55
N LEU A 298 2.11 16.49 -18.18
CA LEU A 298 1.15 17.58 -18.00
C LEU A 298 0.47 17.93 -19.34
N LEU A 299 1.24 17.99 -20.43
CA LEU A 299 0.71 18.26 -21.77
C LEU A 299 -0.28 17.17 -22.21
N LEU A 300 0.03 15.90 -21.95
CA LEU A 300 -0.86 14.78 -22.22
C LEU A 300 -2.14 14.88 -21.40
N ARG A 301 -2.03 15.25 -20.12
CA ARG A 301 -3.20 15.46 -19.25
C ARG A 301 -4.08 16.62 -19.72
N TRP A 302 -3.49 17.69 -20.23
CA TRP A 302 -4.24 18.82 -20.79
C TRP A 302 -4.93 18.47 -22.11
N LYS A 303 -4.27 17.75 -23.02
CA LYS A 303 -4.81 17.42 -24.34
C LYS A 303 -5.71 16.18 -24.39
N LYS A 304 -5.37 15.13 -23.63
CA LYS A 304 -6.04 13.81 -23.65
C LYS A 304 -6.14 13.22 -22.23
N PRO A 305 -7.05 13.73 -21.38
CA PRO A 305 -7.17 13.33 -19.98
C PRO A 305 -7.46 11.83 -19.80
N THR A 306 -8.25 11.22 -20.69
CA THR A 306 -8.58 9.78 -20.66
C THR A 306 -7.37 8.87 -20.82
N ILE A 307 -6.38 9.28 -21.62
CA ILE A 307 -5.12 8.54 -21.79
C ILE A 307 -4.24 8.74 -20.56
N ALA A 308 -4.17 9.96 -20.02
CA ALA A 308 -3.45 10.24 -18.79
C ALA A 308 -4.01 9.44 -17.58
N ASP A 309 -5.33 9.27 -17.49
CA ASP A 309 -5.97 8.43 -16.46
C ASP A 309 -5.56 6.95 -16.57
N ARG A 310 -5.34 6.46 -17.80
CA ARG A 310 -4.83 5.10 -18.03
C ARG A 310 -3.40 4.95 -17.52
N PHE A 311 -2.53 5.93 -17.76
CA PHE A 311 -1.15 5.90 -17.28
C PHE A 311 -1.06 6.07 -15.76
N THR A 312 -1.82 6.99 -15.17
CA THR A 312 -1.81 7.23 -13.71
C THR A 312 -2.32 6.04 -12.91
N ARG A 313 -3.12 5.14 -13.50
CA ARG A 313 -3.48 3.84 -12.91
C ARG A 313 -2.24 2.98 -12.57
N TYR A 314 -1.18 3.07 -13.35
CA TYR A 314 0.07 2.31 -13.14
C TYR A 314 1.05 2.99 -12.17
N LEU A 315 0.78 4.24 -11.76
CA LEU A 315 1.68 5.02 -10.89
C LEU A 315 2.03 4.27 -9.60
N ARG A 316 1.05 3.66 -8.94
CA ARG A 316 1.28 2.90 -7.70
C ARG A 316 2.20 1.71 -7.91
N VAL A 317 2.02 0.95 -9.00
CA VAL A 317 2.84 -0.23 -9.31
C VAL A 317 4.26 0.16 -9.63
N ILE A 318 4.44 1.17 -10.49
CA ILE A 318 5.77 1.59 -10.92
C ILE A 318 6.54 2.17 -9.73
N THR A 319 5.87 2.93 -8.84
CA THR A 319 6.49 3.45 -7.62
C THR A 319 6.89 2.32 -6.66
N LEU A 320 6.04 1.30 -6.48
CA LEU A 320 6.37 0.14 -5.65
C LEU A 320 7.52 -0.68 -6.24
N PHE A 321 7.49 -0.94 -7.54
CA PHE A 321 8.56 -1.64 -8.25
C PHE A 321 9.87 -0.86 -8.11
N PHE A 322 9.84 0.47 -8.27
CA PHE A 322 11.01 1.33 -8.10
C PHE A 322 11.59 1.24 -6.69
N ILE A 323 10.75 1.34 -5.65
CA ILE A 323 11.18 1.20 -4.25
C ILE A 323 11.78 -0.19 -3.99
N THR A 324 11.09 -1.26 -4.39
CA THR A 324 11.57 -2.64 -4.22
C THR A 324 12.88 -2.87 -4.98
N TYR A 325 13.02 -2.32 -6.18
CA TYR A 325 14.22 -2.43 -7.01
C TYR A 325 15.43 -1.76 -6.35
N ILE A 326 15.27 -0.55 -5.80
CA ILE A 326 16.31 0.15 -5.05
C ILE A 326 16.68 -0.62 -3.77
N LEU A 327 15.69 -1.11 -3.02
CA LEU A 327 15.93 -1.84 -1.78
C LEU A 327 16.57 -3.23 -1.99
N THR A 328 16.30 -3.91 -3.09
CA THR A 328 16.85 -5.25 -3.35
C THR A 328 18.11 -5.17 -4.17
N PHE A 329 17.97 -4.79 -5.44
CA PHE A 329 19.07 -4.75 -6.40
C PHE A 329 20.03 -3.59 -6.12
N GLY A 330 19.53 -2.45 -5.62
CA GLY A 330 20.38 -1.34 -5.18
C GLY A 330 21.23 -1.69 -3.96
N ILE A 331 20.69 -2.40 -2.97
CA ILE A 331 21.48 -2.91 -1.84
C ILE A 331 22.50 -3.94 -2.32
N TYR A 332 22.10 -4.89 -3.16
CA TYR A 332 22.96 -5.94 -3.68
C TYR A 332 24.17 -5.40 -4.47
N THR A 333 23.93 -4.45 -5.38
CA THR A 333 24.99 -3.82 -6.19
C THR A 333 25.90 -2.90 -5.37
N ASN A 334 25.45 -2.48 -4.18
CA ASN A 334 26.17 -1.54 -3.34
C ASN A 334 26.55 -2.09 -1.96
N LEU A 335 26.71 -3.42 -1.82
CA LEU A 335 27.11 -4.04 -0.55
C LEU A 335 28.45 -3.51 0.00
N TYR A 336 29.35 -3.05 -0.88
CA TYR A 336 30.61 -2.43 -0.49
C TYR A 336 30.42 -1.14 0.32
N ILE A 337 29.31 -0.42 0.10
CA ILE A 337 28.97 0.82 0.83
C ILE A 337 28.92 0.52 2.33
N PHE A 338 28.41 -0.63 2.75
CA PHE A 338 28.32 -0.98 4.17
C PHE A 338 29.66 -1.10 4.88
N LYS A 339 30.75 -1.30 4.14
CA LYS A 339 32.12 -1.32 4.68
C LYS A 339 32.73 0.08 4.80
N LEU A 340 32.18 1.06 4.08
CA LEU A 340 32.60 2.47 4.03
C LEU A 340 31.78 3.38 4.96
N ILE A 341 30.78 2.83 5.65
CA ILE A 341 29.87 3.60 6.50
C ILE A 341 30.59 4.18 7.71
N ASP A 342 30.48 5.51 7.85
CA ASP A 342 30.71 6.21 9.10
C ASP A 342 29.38 6.51 9.81
N TYR A 343 29.36 6.42 11.14
CA TYR A 343 28.16 6.69 11.94
C TYR A 343 27.69 8.14 11.77
N ARG A 344 28.63 9.07 11.54
CA ARG A 344 28.34 10.48 11.29
C ARG A 344 27.50 10.66 10.03
N THR A 345 27.87 9.96 8.96
CA THR A 345 27.16 9.95 7.68
C THR A 345 25.73 9.43 7.82
N ILE A 346 25.51 8.37 8.61
CA ILE A 346 24.15 7.88 8.91
C ILE A 346 23.34 8.94 9.65
N LEU A 347 23.92 9.53 10.70
CA LEU A 347 23.25 10.49 11.56
C LEU A 347 22.81 11.75 10.79
N VAL A 348 23.70 12.35 10.01
CA VAL A 348 23.37 13.53 9.19
C VAL A 348 22.37 13.20 8.06
N SER A 349 22.45 12.00 7.48
CA SER A 349 21.49 11.52 6.46
C SER A 349 20.07 11.36 7.03
N ALA A 350 19.93 11.05 8.32
CA ALA A 350 18.63 11.01 8.99
C ALA A 350 18.14 12.41 9.40
N ILE A 351 19.03 13.25 9.94
CA ILE A 351 18.68 14.59 10.40
C ILE A 351 18.15 15.46 9.26
N LEU A 352 18.73 15.36 8.07
CA LEU A 352 18.34 16.19 6.92
C LEU A 352 16.83 16.09 6.58
N PRO A 353 16.26 14.92 6.20
CA PRO A 353 14.82 14.82 5.92
C PRO A 353 13.95 15.11 7.14
N TYR A 354 14.40 14.78 8.36
CA TYR A 354 13.63 15.01 9.59
C TYR A 354 13.51 16.51 9.91
N SER A 355 14.57 17.27 9.65
CA SER A 355 14.53 18.72 9.75
C SER A 355 13.58 19.33 8.72
N GLY A 356 13.53 18.79 7.49
CA GLY A 356 12.57 19.20 6.47
C GLY A 356 11.12 18.96 6.88
N PHE A 357 10.82 17.77 7.43
CA PHE A 357 9.51 17.46 8.01
C PHE A 357 9.14 18.46 9.11
N LEU A 358 10.05 18.73 10.05
CA LEU A 358 9.83 19.65 11.16
C LEU A 358 9.57 21.08 10.68
N ILE A 359 10.36 21.58 9.74
CA ILE A 359 10.22 22.93 9.18
C ILE A 359 8.88 23.08 8.45
N GLY A 360 8.52 22.11 7.61
CA GLY A 360 7.23 22.10 6.92
C GLY A 360 6.05 22.12 7.88
N PHE A 361 6.14 21.36 8.98
CA PHE A 361 5.14 21.34 10.04
C PHE A 361 5.01 22.70 10.75
N LEU A 362 6.13 23.25 11.23
CA LEU A 362 6.15 24.52 11.95
C LEU A 362 5.64 25.68 11.08
N MET A 363 6.09 25.77 9.84
CA MET A 363 5.64 26.80 8.91
C MET A 363 4.16 26.67 8.54
N SER A 364 3.64 25.44 8.47
CA SER A 364 2.20 25.20 8.25
C SER A 364 1.36 25.67 9.44
N ILE A 365 1.87 25.52 10.67
CA ILE A 365 1.19 26.03 11.88
C ILE A 365 1.21 27.56 11.89
N ILE A 366 2.38 28.17 11.66
CA ILE A 366 2.55 29.64 11.67
C ILE A 366 1.62 30.28 10.64
N THR A 367 1.51 29.69 9.45
CA THR A 367 0.64 30.19 8.37
C THR A 367 -0.80 29.71 8.47
N LYS A 368 -1.18 29.01 9.56
CA LYS A 368 -2.54 28.54 9.85
C LYS A 368 -3.16 27.71 8.72
N GLN A 369 -2.40 26.79 8.14
CA GLN A 369 -2.89 25.90 7.09
C GLN A 369 -3.94 24.91 7.62
N SER A 370 -4.91 24.55 6.78
CA SER A 370 -5.86 23.50 7.10
C SER A 370 -5.15 22.16 7.31
N ARG A 371 -5.74 21.25 8.09
CA ARG A 371 -5.12 19.95 8.43
C ARG A 371 -4.65 19.17 7.19
N GLN A 372 -5.47 19.14 6.14
CA GLN A 372 -5.13 18.42 4.90
C GLN A 372 -3.92 19.04 4.19
N ARG A 373 -3.84 20.37 4.15
CA ARG A 373 -2.71 21.10 3.53
C ARG A 373 -1.44 21.02 4.37
N LEU A 374 -1.57 21.09 5.70
CA LEU A 374 -0.46 20.89 6.63
C LEU A 374 0.20 19.54 6.41
N ILE A 375 -0.58 18.47 6.25
CA ILE A 375 -0.05 17.12 5.99
C ILE A 375 0.72 17.08 4.67
N ALA A 376 0.17 17.68 3.60
CA ALA A 376 0.84 17.76 2.31
C ALA A 376 2.17 18.54 2.40
N ILE A 377 2.17 19.70 3.04
CA ILE A 377 3.38 20.53 3.23
C ILE A 377 4.41 19.80 4.10
N PHE A 378 3.97 19.18 5.19
CA PHE A 378 4.83 18.37 6.06
C PHE A 378 5.58 17.32 5.24
N ILE A 379 4.86 16.50 4.47
CA ILE A 379 5.44 15.40 3.69
C ILE A 379 6.35 15.93 2.58
N GLU A 380 5.90 16.91 1.79
CA GLU A 380 6.72 17.48 0.70
C GLU A 380 8.00 18.12 1.23
N SER A 381 7.97 18.74 2.41
CA SER A 381 9.13 19.48 2.94
C SER A 381 10.27 18.57 3.39
N GLY A 382 10.02 17.32 3.78
CA GLY A 382 11.07 16.38 4.19
C GLY A 382 11.34 15.25 3.19
N LEU A 383 10.41 14.97 2.28
CA LEU A 383 10.54 13.89 1.30
C LEU A 383 11.20 14.39 0.01
N GLN A 384 12.53 14.30 -0.02
CA GLN A 384 13.35 14.67 -1.17
C GLN A 384 13.43 13.54 -2.22
N ASN A 385 13.67 13.92 -3.47
CA ASN A 385 13.92 13.00 -4.56
C ASN A 385 15.37 12.52 -4.57
N THR A 386 15.69 11.52 -3.75
CA THR A 386 17.05 10.95 -3.64
C THR A 386 17.54 10.35 -4.97
N GLY A 387 16.65 9.85 -5.83
CA GLY A 387 17.00 9.34 -7.15
C GLY A 387 17.66 10.39 -8.05
N VAL A 388 17.21 11.65 -7.98
CA VAL A 388 17.80 12.77 -8.72
C VAL A 388 19.22 13.07 -8.24
N ALA A 389 19.42 13.09 -6.92
CA ALA A 389 20.75 13.29 -6.34
C ALA A 389 21.71 12.18 -6.76
N ILE A 390 21.29 10.91 -6.68
CA ILE A 390 22.09 9.75 -7.14
C ILE A 390 22.45 9.89 -8.62
N PHE A 391 21.47 10.24 -9.46
CA PHE A 391 21.69 10.35 -10.89
C PHE A 391 22.67 11.48 -11.24
N PHE A 392 22.52 12.64 -10.60
CA PHE A 392 23.45 13.77 -10.73
C PHE A 392 24.88 13.36 -10.32
N LEU A 393 25.06 12.75 -9.15
CA LEU A 393 26.38 12.31 -8.67
C LEU A 393 27.00 11.26 -9.60
N ARG A 394 26.18 10.35 -10.14
CA ARG A 394 26.60 9.34 -11.14
C ARG A 394 27.03 9.90 -12.48
N LEU A 395 26.61 11.09 -12.87
CA LEU A 395 27.06 11.67 -14.14
C LEU A 395 28.11 12.77 -13.94
N SER A 396 28.17 13.35 -12.73
CA SER A 396 28.94 14.57 -12.50
C SER A 396 30.25 14.35 -11.76
N LEU A 397 30.41 13.25 -11.02
CA LEU A 397 31.66 12.98 -10.29
C LEU A 397 32.47 11.87 -10.98
N PRO A 398 33.81 11.97 -11.00
CA PRO A 398 34.68 10.87 -11.38
C PRO A 398 34.69 9.77 -10.30
N GLU A 399 35.18 8.59 -10.66
CA GLU A 399 35.49 7.55 -9.67
C GLU A 399 36.83 7.86 -8.98
N PRO A 400 36.96 7.67 -7.65
CA PRO A 400 36.01 7.02 -6.73
C PRO A 400 34.96 7.93 -6.06
N ASP A 401 35.02 9.26 -6.25
CA ASP A 401 34.15 10.22 -5.57
C ASP A 401 32.66 9.99 -5.76
N ARG A 402 32.27 9.59 -6.98
CA ARG A 402 30.90 9.21 -7.32
C ARG A 402 30.35 8.15 -6.37
N ASP A 403 31.07 7.05 -6.19
CA ASP A 403 30.63 5.91 -5.40
C ASP A 403 30.57 6.25 -3.91
N LEU A 404 31.50 7.09 -3.43
CA LEU A 404 31.52 7.60 -2.06
C LEU A 404 30.37 8.59 -1.80
N ALA A 405 30.04 9.44 -2.78
CA ALA A 405 29.00 10.46 -2.62
C ALA A 405 27.58 9.87 -2.62
N ILE A 406 27.33 8.82 -3.43
CA ILE A 406 26.01 8.18 -3.57
C ILE A 406 25.54 7.49 -2.29
N ILE A 407 26.47 7.17 -1.38
CA ILE A 407 26.18 6.58 -0.06
C ILE A 407 25.13 7.42 0.68
N VAL A 408 25.28 8.74 0.68
CA VAL A 408 24.42 9.64 1.44
C VAL A 408 22.97 9.63 0.96
N PRO A 409 22.66 9.90 -0.33
CA PRO A 409 21.30 9.81 -0.83
C PRO A 409 20.60 8.46 -0.57
N ILE A 410 21.35 7.34 -0.59
CA ILE A 410 20.80 6.01 -0.28
C ILE A 410 20.37 5.94 1.19
N PHE A 411 21.21 6.42 2.12
CA PHE A 411 20.84 6.46 3.54
C PHE A 411 19.68 7.41 3.82
N VAL A 412 19.63 8.56 3.15
CA VAL A 412 18.48 9.47 3.23
C VAL A 412 17.19 8.75 2.79
N ALA A 413 17.25 7.99 1.68
CA ALA A 413 16.10 7.23 1.18
C ALA A 413 15.61 6.17 2.19
N ILE A 414 16.53 5.53 2.92
CA ILE A 414 16.21 4.56 3.97
C ILE A 414 15.64 5.25 5.22
N ALA A 415 16.12 6.45 5.56
CA ALA A 415 15.68 7.19 6.74
C ALA A 415 14.27 7.78 6.61
N ILE A 416 13.89 8.26 5.42
CA ILE A 416 12.60 8.94 5.14
C ILE A 416 11.36 8.16 5.66
N PRO A 417 11.19 6.86 5.38
CA PRO A 417 9.99 6.12 5.79
C PRO A 417 9.85 5.93 7.30
N ILE A 418 10.95 5.94 8.07
CA ILE A 418 10.97 5.57 9.48
C ILE A 418 10.04 6.45 10.34
N PRO A 419 10.18 7.79 10.39
CA PRO A 419 9.30 8.63 11.21
C PRO A 419 7.85 8.57 10.74
N LEU A 420 7.61 8.43 9.44
CA LEU A 420 6.27 8.28 8.89
C LEU A 420 5.63 6.99 9.43
N LEU A 421 6.29 5.84 9.30
CA LEU A 421 5.77 4.56 9.83
C LEU A 421 5.50 4.61 11.34
N ILE A 422 6.38 5.27 12.11
CA ILE A 422 6.17 5.50 13.55
C ILE A 422 4.92 6.34 13.80
N ILE A 423 4.76 7.48 13.11
CA ILE A 423 3.58 8.34 13.22
C ILE A 423 2.31 7.57 12.85
N TYR A 424 2.34 6.78 11.78
CA TYR A 424 1.21 5.93 11.40
C TYR A 424 0.87 4.91 12.48
N GLY A 425 1.88 4.26 13.06
CA GLY A 425 1.72 3.35 14.21
C GLY A 425 1.10 4.07 15.40
N CYS A 426 1.60 5.24 15.78
CA CYS A 426 1.08 6.06 16.86
C CYS A 426 -0.34 6.56 16.60
N ILE A 427 -0.69 6.97 15.37
CA ILE A 427 -2.07 7.36 15.00
C ILE A 427 -2.98 6.14 15.07
N SER A 428 -2.52 4.97 14.64
CA SER A 428 -3.29 3.73 14.71
C SER A 428 -3.55 3.32 16.17
N ILE A 429 -2.54 3.46 17.04
CA ILE A 429 -2.63 3.17 18.49
C ILE A 429 -3.44 4.24 19.22
N HIS A 430 -3.23 5.54 18.95
CA HIS A 430 -3.98 6.63 19.58
C HIS A 430 -5.43 6.64 19.08
N GLY A 431 -5.68 6.38 17.81
CA GLY A 431 -7.02 6.14 17.28
C GLY A 431 -7.69 4.94 17.95
N TYR A 432 -6.93 3.89 18.27
CA TYR A 432 -7.40 2.76 19.06
C TYR A 432 -7.74 3.15 20.51
N TYR A 433 -6.90 3.91 21.22
CA TYR A 433 -7.15 4.35 22.60
C TYR A 433 -8.23 5.44 22.71
N LYS A 434 -8.24 6.45 21.84
CA LYS A 434 -9.25 7.51 21.81
C LYS A 434 -10.63 6.95 21.47
N LYS A 435 -10.72 5.88 20.69
CA LYS A 435 -11.99 5.21 20.40
C LYS A 435 -12.43 4.23 21.51
N ARG A 436 -11.49 3.79 22.37
CA ARG A 436 -11.73 2.89 23.51
C ARG A 436 -12.01 3.63 24.83
N TYR A 437 -11.54 4.87 24.99
CA TYR A 437 -11.67 5.69 26.21
C TYR A 437 -12.20 7.12 25.96
N GLY A 438 -12.40 7.53 24.71
CA GLY A 438 -12.99 8.83 24.38
C GLY A 438 -14.49 8.80 24.61
N THR A 439 -14.90 9.33 25.75
CA THR A 439 -16.29 9.61 26.10
C THR A 439 -16.92 10.57 25.08
N ASN A 440 -18.16 10.26 24.72
CA ASN A 440 -19.17 11.11 24.09
C ASN A 440 -18.86 12.62 24.10
N SER A 441 -18.70 13.21 22.92
CA SER A 441 -19.07 14.61 22.70
C SER A 441 -19.08 14.91 21.20
N LEU A 442 -20.27 14.78 20.61
CA LEU A 442 -20.85 15.66 19.59
C LEU A 442 -22.24 15.08 19.24
N VAL A 443 -23.09 14.95 20.26
CA VAL A 443 -24.54 14.94 20.04
C VAL A 443 -24.95 16.40 20.12
N THR A 444 -25.10 17.04 18.95
CA THR A 444 -25.75 18.33 18.85
C THR A 444 -27.22 18.14 19.19
N ASN A 445 -27.70 18.88 20.20
CA ASN A 445 -29.10 19.06 20.56
C ASN A 445 -29.98 19.23 19.31
N ILE A 446 -30.83 18.24 19.01
CA ILE A 446 -31.95 18.37 18.08
C ILE A 446 -33.14 17.61 18.68
N ASN A 447 -34.09 18.40 19.19
CA ASN A 447 -35.52 18.16 19.41
C ASN A 447 -36.03 16.86 20.06
N THR A 448 -36.97 17.07 20.97
CA THR A 448 -37.68 16.18 21.91
C THR A 448 -38.47 14.99 21.33
N GLU A 449 -38.26 14.57 20.08
CA GLU A 449 -38.88 13.37 19.48
C GLU A 449 -37.98 12.13 19.46
N HIS A 450 -36.67 12.26 19.72
CA HIS A 450 -35.70 11.17 19.67
C HIS A 450 -35.77 10.19 20.85
N ASP A 451 -36.44 10.57 21.95
CA ASP A 451 -36.50 9.78 23.19
C ASP A 451 -37.73 8.86 23.28
N ARG A 452 -38.50 8.70 22.19
CA ARG A 452 -39.56 7.68 22.14
C ARG A 452 -38.95 6.29 21.95
N GLU A 453 -39.19 5.46 22.95
CA GLU A 453 -38.88 4.03 22.92
C GLU A 453 -39.93 3.28 22.07
N ASP A 454 -39.73 3.24 20.75
CA ASP A 454 -40.55 2.44 19.84
C ASP A 454 -40.15 0.95 19.90
N ALA A 455 -41.10 0.05 19.62
CA ALA A 455 -40.82 -1.40 19.59
C ALA A 455 -39.80 -1.78 18.50
N GLN A 456 -39.85 -1.10 17.35
CA GLN A 456 -38.89 -1.27 16.26
C GLN A 456 -38.55 0.09 15.64
N PRO A 457 -37.65 0.87 16.26
CA PRO A 457 -37.42 2.26 15.89
C PRO A 457 -36.80 2.42 14.49
N ARG A 458 -36.07 1.41 13.99
CA ARG A 458 -35.44 1.44 12.66
C ARG A 458 -36.42 1.46 11.50
N LEU A 459 -37.69 1.09 11.72
CA LEU A 459 -38.74 1.20 10.71
C LEU A 459 -39.03 2.67 10.32
N ARG A 460 -38.60 3.62 11.13
CA ARG A 460 -38.71 5.06 10.86
C ARG A 460 -37.53 5.63 10.09
N LEU A 461 -36.50 4.84 9.78
CA LEU A 461 -35.31 5.31 9.09
C LEU A 461 -35.49 5.38 7.58
N GLN A 462 -34.92 6.42 6.99
CA GLN A 462 -34.74 6.62 5.55
C GLN A 462 -33.29 7.03 5.25
N VAL A 463 -32.83 6.90 4.00
CA VAL A 463 -31.48 7.34 3.58
C VAL A 463 -31.57 8.61 2.73
N ASP A 464 -30.88 9.66 3.16
CA ASP A 464 -30.72 10.92 2.42
C ASP A 464 -29.46 10.85 1.54
N LEU A 465 -29.66 10.77 0.21
CA LEU A 465 -28.61 10.73 -0.80
C LEU A 465 -28.26 12.10 -1.40
N SER A 466 -28.93 13.19 -0.98
CA SER A 466 -28.77 14.52 -1.60
C SER A 466 -27.44 15.21 -1.29
N ARG A 467 -26.71 14.72 -0.28
CA ARG A 467 -25.45 15.29 0.20
C ARG A 467 -24.24 14.48 -0.28
N GLU A 468 -23.05 15.07 -0.22
CA GLU A 468 -21.78 14.37 -0.54
C GLU A 468 -21.55 13.07 0.25
N LYS A 469 -22.14 12.95 1.45
CA LYS A 469 -22.13 11.72 2.25
C LYS A 469 -23.56 11.30 2.61
N PRO A 470 -24.00 10.09 2.20
CA PRO A 470 -25.28 9.53 2.61
C PRO A 470 -25.42 9.47 4.12
N ARG A 471 -26.63 9.72 4.63
CA ARG A 471 -26.94 9.62 6.06
C ARG A 471 -28.34 9.07 6.30
N PHE A 472 -28.53 8.43 7.45
CA PHE A 472 -29.87 8.08 7.91
C PHE A 472 -30.61 9.32 8.40
N VAL A 473 -31.92 9.36 8.13
CA VAL A 473 -32.85 10.39 8.58
C VAL A 473 -34.06 9.69 9.20
N ILE A 474 -34.64 10.26 10.24
CA ILE A 474 -35.84 9.74 10.89
C ILE A 474 -37.07 10.39 10.26
N LEU A 475 -38.01 9.56 9.80
CA LEU A 475 -39.30 10.01 9.27
C LEU A 475 -40.22 10.47 10.40
N PRO A 476 -40.99 11.55 10.19
CA PRO A 476 -41.98 12.00 11.16
C PRO A 476 -43.13 10.99 11.25
N ILE A 477 -43.78 10.94 12.42
CA ILE A 477 -44.85 9.96 12.71
C ILE A 477 -46.02 10.11 11.73
N SER A 478 -46.29 11.32 11.27
CA SER A 478 -47.37 11.61 10.31
C SER A 478 -47.25 10.84 8.98
N VAL A 479 -46.06 10.34 8.63
CA VAL A 479 -45.88 9.46 7.45
C VAL A 479 -46.56 8.11 7.65
N PHE A 480 -46.74 7.68 8.90
CA PHE A 480 -47.30 6.38 9.27
C PHE A 480 -48.79 6.42 9.62
N ASP A 481 -49.44 7.59 9.53
CA ASP A 481 -50.89 7.71 9.74
C ASP A 481 -51.69 6.90 8.70
N SER A 482 -51.13 6.71 7.51
CA SER A 482 -51.65 5.81 6.47
C SER A 482 -50.57 4.83 6.02
N LEU A 483 -50.61 3.61 6.56
CA LEU A 483 -49.65 2.57 6.19
C LEU A 483 -49.85 2.11 4.73
N PRO A 484 -48.78 2.02 3.91
CA PRO A 484 -48.86 1.55 2.54
C PRO A 484 -48.94 0.01 2.51
N ILE A 485 -50.10 -0.56 2.88
CA ILE A 485 -50.38 -1.99 2.76
C ILE A 485 -50.95 -2.27 1.38
N ARG A 486 -50.24 -3.08 0.57
CA ARG A 486 -50.72 -3.52 -0.74
C ARG A 486 -51.48 -4.84 -0.60
N VAL A 487 -52.76 -4.86 -0.94
CA VAL A 487 -53.55 -6.10 -0.95
C VAL A 487 -53.56 -6.68 -2.36
N VAL A 488 -53.21 -7.96 -2.50
CA VAL A 488 -53.21 -8.70 -3.77
C VAL A 488 -54.11 -9.92 -3.63
N GLN A 489 -55.05 -10.09 -4.56
CA GLN A 489 -55.92 -11.27 -4.60
C GLN A 489 -55.25 -12.42 -5.33
N ARG A 490 -55.35 -13.62 -4.77
CA ARG A 490 -54.96 -14.88 -5.43
C ARG A 490 -55.99 -15.24 -6.50
N ILE A 491 -55.50 -15.79 -7.62
CA ILE A 491 -56.34 -16.09 -8.80
C ILE A 491 -56.92 -17.52 -8.74
N ASN A 492 -56.24 -18.47 -8.08
CA ASN A 492 -56.63 -19.89 -7.98
C ASN A 492 -56.42 -20.48 -6.58
N ASP A 493 -57.11 -21.59 -6.28
CA ASP A 493 -57.13 -22.25 -4.97
C ASP A 493 -56.40 -23.60 -4.91
N ASP A 494 -55.84 -24.12 -6.01
CA ASP A 494 -55.06 -25.37 -5.99
C ASP A 494 -53.71 -25.19 -5.26
N ASP A 495 -53.35 -26.08 -4.33
CA ASP A 495 -52.17 -25.92 -3.44
C ASP A 495 -50.84 -25.72 -4.19
N ASP A 496 -50.60 -26.45 -5.29
CA ASP A 496 -49.39 -26.30 -6.10
C ASP A 496 -49.36 -24.95 -6.85
N GLU A 497 -50.52 -24.50 -7.34
CA GLU A 497 -50.66 -23.20 -7.99
C GLU A 497 -50.56 -22.04 -7.00
N GLN A 498 -50.96 -22.26 -5.73
CA GLN A 498 -50.80 -21.29 -4.66
C GLN A 498 -49.32 -21.04 -4.35
N GLU A 499 -48.48 -22.09 -4.31
CA GLU A 499 -47.04 -21.93 -4.09
C GLU A 499 -46.35 -21.26 -5.28
N GLU A 500 -46.70 -21.61 -6.51
CA GLU A 500 -46.15 -20.96 -7.70
C GLU A 500 -46.57 -19.48 -7.78
N PHE A 501 -47.81 -19.16 -7.40
CA PHE A 501 -48.30 -17.77 -7.33
C PHE A 501 -47.58 -16.97 -6.23
N LEU A 502 -47.36 -17.57 -5.06
CA LEU A 502 -46.60 -16.95 -3.97
C LEU A 502 -45.16 -16.68 -4.40
N ASP A 503 -44.48 -17.67 -5.01
CA ASP A 503 -43.12 -17.53 -5.50
C ASP A 503 -43.02 -16.42 -6.56
N LYS A 504 -43.98 -16.35 -7.50
CA LYS A 504 -44.04 -15.28 -8.48
C LYS A 504 -44.26 -13.90 -7.85
N THR A 505 -45.12 -13.81 -6.83
CA THR A 505 -45.36 -12.56 -6.10
C THR A 505 -44.11 -12.09 -5.36
N ILE A 506 -43.39 -13.01 -4.71
CA ILE A 506 -42.12 -12.73 -4.03
C ILE A 506 -41.06 -12.31 -5.05
N GLU A 507 -41.04 -12.93 -6.24
CA GLU A 507 -40.14 -12.56 -7.34
C GLU A 507 -40.41 -11.13 -7.80
N ASP A 508 -41.66 -10.79 -8.09
CA ASP A 508 -42.04 -9.45 -8.52
C ASP A 508 -41.74 -8.41 -7.44
N GLU A 509 -41.98 -8.72 -6.16
CA GLU A 509 -41.61 -7.85 -5.06
C GLU A 509 -40.08 -7.67 -4.95
N SER A 510 -39.30 -8.74 -5.10
CA SER A 510 -37.83 -8.66 -5.02
C SER A 510 -37.22 -7.75 -6.10
N ASN A 511 -37.96 -7.48 -7.18
CA ASN A 511 -37.53 -6.65 -8.30
C ASN A 511 -38.02 -5.19 -8.24
N ILE A 512 -38.80 -4.80 -7.23
CA ILE A 512 -39.25 -3.42 -7.05
C ILE A 512 -38.29 -2.70 -6.09
N GLY A 513 -37.52 -1.75 -6.62
CA GLY A 513 -36.57 -0.93 -5.86
C GLY A 513 -37.25 0.02 -4.87
N PHE A 514 -36.48 0.46 -3.85
CA PHE A 514 -36.90 1.50 -2.92
C PHE A 514 -36.56 2.88 -3.48
N ASP A 515 -37.47 3.85 -3.31
CA ASP A 515 -37.21 5.25 -3.66
C ASP A 515 -36.55 5.96 -2.48
N PHE A 516 -35.31 6.43 -2.68
CA PHE A 516 -34.53 7.15 -1.67
C PHE A 516 -34.73 8.69 -1.74
N ASN A 517 -35.40 9.19 -2.77
CA ASN A 517 -35.64 10.63 -2.96
C ASN A 517 -36.96 11.09 -2.34
N GLN A 518 -37.83 10.16 -1.94
CA GLN A 518 -39.10 10.44 -1.28
C GLN A 518 -39.02 10.16 0.23
N CYS A 519 -39.88 10.82 1.02
CA CYS A 519 -40.06 10.54 2.45
C CYS A 519 -40.85 9.24 2.67
N SER A 520 -40.43 8.15 2.02
CA SER A 520 -41.05 6.83 2.12
C SER A 520 -40.25 5.93 3.09
N PRO A 521 -40.92 5.00 3.78
CA PRO A 521 -40.23 4.04 4.62
C PRO A 521 -39.39 3.05 3.81
N LEU A 522 -38.28 2.59 4.38
CA LEU A 522 -37.41 1.55 3.81
C LEU A 522 -37.97 0.12 3.98
N TRP A 523 -39.28 0.02 4.08
CA TRP A 523 -40.01 -1.22 4.18
C TRP A 523 -41.40 -1.06 3.57
N ARG A 524 -41.98 -2.18 3.14
CA ARG A 524 -43.36 -2.24 2.65
C ARG A 524 -44.00 -3.57 3.01
N VAL A 525 -45.33 -3.57 3.07
CA VAL A 525 -46.13 -4.72 3.44
C VAL A 525 -47.09 -5.06 2.32
N LEU A 526 -47.15 -6.35 1.99
CA LEU A 526 -48.09 -6.90 1.03
C LEU A 526 -48.91 -8.00 1.71
N LEU A 527 -50.22 -7.92 1.55
CA LEU A 527 -51.17 -8.92 2.03
C LEU A 527 -51.71 -9.71 0.83
N LEU A 528 -51.42 -11.01 0.79
CA LEU A 528 -51.98 -11.95 -0.18
C LEU A 528 -53.20 -12.62 0.41
N VAL A 529 -54.36 -12.44 -0.22
CA VAL A 529 -55.65 -12.99 0.26
C VAL A 529 -56.27 -13.84 -0.85
N SER A 530 -56.83 -15.00 -0.50
CA SER A 530 -57.77 -15.71 -1.39
C SER A 530 -59.21 -15.36 -0.99
N SER A 531 -60.11 -15.25 -1.97
CA SER A 531 -61.54 -15.07 -1.70
C SER A 531 -62.19 -16.33 -1.10
N ASN A 532 -61.57 -17.49 -1.28
CA ASN A 532 -62.18 -18.79 -0.98
C ASN A 532 -61.49 -19.53 0.18
N SER A 533 -60.36 -19.02 0.69
CA SER A 533 -59.64 -19.59 1.84
C SER A 533 -59.63 -18.65 3.04
N ASN A 534 -59.66 -19.21 4.25
CA ASN A 534 -59.47 -18.47 5.51
C ASN A 534 -57.97 -18.24 5.81
N THR A 535 -57.10 -18.33 4.81
CA THR A 535 -55.65 -18.20 4.95
C THR A 535 -55.19 -16.99 4.15
N PHE A 536 -54.21 -16.27 4.69
CA PHE A 536 -53.55 -15.16 4.01
C PHE A 536 -52.04 -15.24 4.25
N ASP A 537 -51.25 -14.72 3.31
CA ASP A 537 -49.84 -14.49 3.54
C ASP A 537 -49.58 -13.00 3.76
N LEU A 538 -48.77 -12.71 4.77
CA LEU A 538 -48.25 -11.37 5.02
C LEU A 538 -46.78 -11.34 4.62
N ILE A 539 -46.47 -10.58 3.57
CA ILE A 539 -45.10 -10.40 3.07
C ILE A 539 -44.61 -9.03 3.52
N ILE A 540 -43.45 -9.00 4.19
CA ILE A 540 -42.72 -7.77 4.48
C ILE A 540 -41.45 -7.73 3.64
N THR A 541 -41.26 -6.64 2.90
CA THR A 541 -40.02 -6.36 2.18
C THR A 541 -39.26 -5.30 2.95
N LEU A 542 -38.02 -5.59 3.34
CA LEU A 542 -37.14 -4.69 4.10
C LEU A 542 -35.93 -4.33 3.26
N ASN A 543 -35.54 -3.06 3.24
CA ASN A 543 -34.24 -2.68 2.74
C ASN A 543 -33.14 -3.20 3.69
N HIS A 544 -32.10 -3.83 3.14
CA HIS A 544 -31.04 -4.41 3.95
C HIS A 544 -30.25 -3.38 4.77
N ALA A 545 -30.36 -2.09 4.48
CA ALA A 545 -29.76 -1.02 5.29
C ALA A 545 -30.35 -0.90 6.71
N ILE A 546 -31.59 -1.36 6.93
CA ILE A 546 -32.29 -1.23 8.22
C ILE A 546 -32.54 -2.57 8.93
N GLY A 547 -32.33 -3.71 8.25
CA GLY A 547 -32.59 -5.02 8.84
C GLY A 547 -31.92 -6.18 8.09
N ASP A 548 -31.58 -7.22 8.84
CA ASP A 548 -31.12 -8.52 8.35
C ASP A 548 -32.23 -9.60 8.45
N GLY A 549 -31.92 -10.86 8.10
CA GLY A 549 -32.91 -11.95 8.15
C GLY A 549 -33.51 -12.19 9.56
N THR A 550 -32.71 -12.03 10.61
CA THR A 550 -33.21 -12.10 12.00
C THR A 550 -34.13 -10.91 12.34
N SER A 551 -33.89 -9.74 11.74
CA SER A 551 -34.75 -8.56 11.90
C SER A 551 -36.17 -8.77 11.36
N GLY A 552 -36.31 -9.56 10.29
CA GLY A 552 -37.64 -9.97 9.81
C GLY A 552 -38.41 -10.77 10.86
N MET A 553 -37.73 -11.70 11.54
CA MET A 553 -38.34 -12.49 12.62
C MET A 553 -38.65 -11.63 13.85
N ALA A 554 -37.76 -10.70 14.20
CA ALA A 554 -38.01 -9.71 15.25
C ALA A 554 -39.27 -8.88 14.98
N PHE A 555 -39.45 -8.42 13.75
CA PHE A 555 -40.66 -7.70 13.33
C PHE A 555 -41.92 -8.55 13.55
N PHE A 556 -41.93 -9.80 13.06
CA PHE A 556 -43.09 -10.69 13.26
C PHE A 556 -43.35 -10.99 14.73
N THR A 557 -42.31 -11.19 15.55
CA THR A 557 -42.49 -11.35 17.00
C THR A 557 -43.20 -10.13 17.61
N SER A 558 -42.71 -8.92 17.34
CA SER A 558 -43.34 -7.68 17.86
C SER A 558 -44.75 -7.48 17.31
N LEU A 559 -45.00 -7.79 16.03
CA LEU A 559 -46.33 -7.69 15.41
C LEU A 559 -47.33 -8.64 16.09
N LEU A 560 -46.93 -9.89 16.32
CA LEU A 560 -47.79 -10.90 16.96
C LEU A 560 -48.05 -10.58 18.44
N GLU A 561 -47.07 -10.01 19.14
CA GLU A 561 -47.23 -9.48 20.49
C GLU A 561 -48.24 -8.32 20.51
N CYS A 562 -48.12 -7.36 19.59
CA CYS A 562 -49.08 -6.27 19.44
C CYS A 562 -50.50 -6.76 19.13
N LEU A 563 -50.64 -7.71 18.20
CA LEU A 563 -51.94 -8.31 17.84
C LEU A 563 -52.56 -9.11 19.00
N SER A 564 -51.73 -9.61 19.91
CA SER A 564 -52.16 -10.33 21.11
C SER A 564 -52.33 -9.39 22.33
N GLU A 565 -52.29 -8.07 22.14
CA GLU A 565 -52.34 -7.04 23.19
C GLU A 565 -51.29 -7.24 24.31
N LYS A 566 -50.14 -7.84 23.98
CA LYS A 566 -49.01 -8.01 24.91
C LYS A 566 -48.07 -6.80 24.87
N SER A 567 -47.42 -6.52 25.99
CA SER A 567 -46.36 -5.51 26.05
C SER A 567 -45.19 -5.92 25.16
N THR A 568 -44.78 -5.05 24.24
CA THR A 568 -43.61 -5.26 23.39
C THR A 568 -42.34 -4.74 24.05
N LEU A 569 -41.20 -5.37 23.75
CA LEU A 569 -39.90 -4.78 24.08
C LEU A 569 -39.67 -3.54 23.24
N THR A 570 -39.08 -2.52 23.86
CA THR A 570 -38.73 -1.26 23.21
C THR A 570 -37.22 -1.09 23.11
N PHE A 571 -36.76 -0.35 22.11
CA PHE A 571 -35.33 -0.12 21.88
C PHE A 571 -35.04 1.36 21.61
N PRO A 572 -33.96 1.93 22.16
CA PRO A 572 -33.58 3.32 21.90
C PRO A 572 -32.82 3.48 20.57
N LEU A 573 -33.09 4.58 19.86
CA LEU A 573 -32.30 5.04 18.69
C LEU A 573 -31.06 5.84 19.09
N SER A 574 -31.07 6.45 20.27
CA SER A 574 -30.03 7.38 20.76
C SER A 574 -28.66 6.72 20.96
N ASP A 575 -28.61 5.38 21.03
CA ASP A 575 -27.40 4.60 21.32
C ASP A 575 -26.90 3.77 20.11
N ASP A 576 -27.34 4.12 18.89
CA ASP A 576 -27.03 3.40 17.65
C ASP A 576 -25.60 3.63 17.16
N ARG A 577 -24.65 2.94 17.82
CA ARG A 577 -23.22 2.96 17.47
C ARG A 577 -22.96 2.14 16.21
N PRO A 578 -21.99 2.55 15.37
CA PRO A 578 -21.65 1.78 14.18
C PRO A 578 -21.13 0.39 14.57
N LEU A 579 -21.49 -0.62 13.77
CA LEU A 579 -21.25 -2.04 14.09
C LEU A 579 -19.78 -2.37 14.42
N ASN A 580 -18.83 -1.68 13.80
CA ASN A 580 -17.40 -1.84 14.06
C ASN A 580 -16.95 -1.37 15.45
N GLU A 581 -17.77 -0.61 16.17
CA GLU A 581 -17.54 -0.19 17.57
C GLU A 581 -18.19 -1.15 18.57
N LEU A 582 -19.24 -1.86 18.15
CA LEU A 582 -19.91 -2.86 18.97
C LEU A 582 -19.09 -4.16 19.09
N ILE A 583 -18.17 -4.43 18.17
CA ILE A 583 -17.36 -5.65 18.18
C ILE A 583 -16.01 -5.39 18.86
N PRO A 584 -15.58 -6.25 19.81
CA PRO A 584 -14.27 -6.13 20.43
C PRO A 584 -13.14 -6.21 19.39
N SER A 585 -12.19 -5.29 19.51
CA SER A 585 -11.08 -5.10 18.57
C SER A 585 -10.08 -6.27 18.59
N LYS A 586 -10.37 -7.36 17.90
CA LYS A 586 -9.37 -8.32 17.43
C LYS A 586 -8.94 -7.90 16.03
N LEU A 587 -7.78 -7.25 15.90
CA LEU A 587 -7.16 -7.10 14.58
C LEU A 587 -6.82 -8.50 14.04
N PRO A 588 -6.95 -8.75 12.72
CA PRO A 588 -6.39 -9.97 12.15
C PRO A 588 -4.88 -10.01 12.39
N PRO A 589 -4.26 -11.19 12.45
CA PRO A 589 -2.81 -11.28 12.42
C PRO A 589 -2.24 -10.54 11.21
N LEU A 590 -1.16 -9.76 11.42
CA LEU A 590 -0.59 -8.83 10.43
C LEU A 590 -0.31 -9.52 9.08
N SER A 591 0.09 -10.80 9.11
CA SER A 591 0.34 -11.64 7.93
C SER A 591 -0.88 -11.77 7.01
N SER A 592 -2.08 -11.99 7.57
CA SER A 592 -3.33 -12.11 6.81
C SER A 592 -3.80 -10.76 6.24
N LEU A 593 -3.49 -9.67 6.95
CA LEU A 593 -3.80 -8.31 6.53
C LEU A 593 -2.91 -7.89 5.36
N ILE A 594 -1.61 -8.23 5.41
CA ILE A 594 -0.62 -7.88 4.39
C ILE A 594 -0.99 -8.50 3.04
N LEU A 595 -1.32 -9.79 2.98
CA LEU A 595 -1.73 -10.44 1.72
C LEU A 595 -3.02 -9.84 1.15
N LYS A 596 -4.04 -9.62 1.99
CA LYS A 596 -5.31 -9.00 1.56
C LYS A 596 -5.14 -7.54 1.15
N ILE A 597 -4.26 -6.77 1.80
CA ILE A 597 -3.91 -5.39 1.43
C ILE A 597 -3.11 -5.39 0.12
N ILE A 598 -2.16 -6.29 -0.05
CA ILE A 598 -1.38 -6.43 -1.28
C ILE A 598 -2.30 -6.74 -2.45
N GLU A 599 -3.15 -7.76 -2.31
CA GLU A 599 -4.13 -8.18 -3.33
C GLU A 599 -5.14 -7.06 -3.63
N LYS A 600 -5.77 -6.45 -2.61
CA LYS A 600 -6.93 -5.56 -2.78
C LYS A 600 -6.61 -4.06 -2.89
N MET A 601 -5.51 -3.58 -2.30
CA MET A 601 -5.17 -2.14 -2.29
C MET A 601 -3.96 -1.78 -3.15
N ILE A 602 -3.01 -2.71 -3.35
CA ILE A 602 -1.70 -2.42 -3.92
C ILE A 602 -1.57 -2.94 -5.35
N LEU A 603 -2.04 -4.17 -5.64
CA LEU A 603 -2.01 -4.75 -6.98
C LEU A 603 -3.16 -4.23 -7.86
N PRO A 604 -2.90 -3.74 -9.08
CA PRO A 604 -3.95 -3.51 -10.05
C PRO A 604 -4.70 -4.80 -10.34
N ALA A 605 -6.00 -4.68 -10.60
CA ALA A 605 -6.91 -5.75 -11.00
C ALA A 605 -6.28 -6.82 -11.93
N ILE A 606 -5.55 -6.37 -12.95
CA ILE A 606 -4.94 -7.22 -13.97
C ILE A 606 -3.84 -8.12 -13.37
N LEU A 607 -2.98 -7.54 -12.53
CA LEU A 607 -1.91 -8.29 -11.86
C LEU A 607 -2.47 -9.14 -10.73
N SER A 608 -3.49 -8.65 -10.02
CA SER A 608 -4.21 -9.44 -9.00
C SER A 608 -4.78 -10.72 -9.62
N LYS A 609 -5.38 -10.64 -10.80
CA LYS A 609 -5.92 -11.81 -11.51
C LYS A 609 -4.83 -12.81 -11.93
N TYR A 610 -3.61 -12.34 -12.17
CA TYR A 610 -2.47 -13.17 -12.55
C TYR A 610 -1.80 -13.84 -11.34
N PHE A 611 -1.53 -13.09 -10.28
CA PHE A 611 -0.87 -13.59 -9.07
C PHE A 611 -1.82 -14.36 -8.13
N PHE A 612 -3.11 -14.04 -8.17
CA PHE A 612 -4.16 -14.67 -7.38
C PHE A 612 -5.32 -15.12 -8.28
N PRO A 613 -5.10 -16.11 -9.18
CA PRO A 613 -6.15 -16.59 -10.07
C PRO A 613 -7.26 -17.25 -9.26
N LYS A 614 -8.48 -16.73 -9.39
CA LYS A 614 -9.68 -17.29 -8.77
C LYS A 614 -10.23 -18.39 -9.67
N THR A 615 -10.07 -19.64 -9.25
CA THR A 615 -10.37 -20.86 -10.05
C THR A 615 -11.72 -21.51 -9.72
N TYR A 616 -12.51 -20.90 -8.84
CA TYR A 616 -13.83 -21.42 -8.47
C TYR A 616 -14.91 -21.07 -9.50
N TRP A 617 -15.93 -21.91 -9.59
CA TRP A 617 -17.03 -21.77 -10.54
C TRP A 617 -17.94 -20.58 -10.18
N THR A 618 -18.30 -19.76 -11.16
CA THR A 618 -19.13 -18.56 -10.98
C THR A 618 -20.12 -18.41 -12.15
N GLY A 619 -20.76 -19.51 -12.52
CA GLY A 619 -21.61 -19.55 -13.70
C GLY A 619 -20.81 -19.55 -15.01
N ASN A 620 -21.51 -19.45 -16.13
CA ASN A 620 -20.93 -19.48 -17.48
C ASN A 620 -21.00 -18.13 -18.20
N THR A 621 -21.78 -17.18 -17.68
CA THR A 621 -22.01 -15.87 -18.29
C THR A 621 -21.27 -14.77 -17.52
N GLN A 622 -20.64 -13.85 -18.24
CA GLN A 622 -19.96 -12.70 -17.63
C GLN A 622 -20.93 -11.53 -17.53
N ARG A 623 -21.08 -10.98 -16.32
CA ARG A 623 -22.02 -9.86 -16.07
C ARG A 623 -21.54 -8.55 -16.69
N ILE A 624 -22.42 -7.87 -17.43
CA ILE A 624 -22.18 -6.55 -18.05
C ILE A 624 -22.74 -5.43 -17.17
N ALA A 625 -22.15 -4.24 -17.23
CA ALA A 625 -22.34 -3.16 -16.27
C ALA A 625 -23.74 -2.52 -16.22
N ASP A 626 -24.49 -2.54 -17.33
CA ASP A 626 -25.70 -1.74 -17.57
C ASP A 626 -27.00 -2.57 -17.67
N GLU A 627 -26.95 -3.88 -17.46
CA GLU A 627 -28.15 -4.73 -17.55
C GLU A 627 -29.00 -4.63 -16.27
N SER A 628 -30.29 -4.34 -16.43
CA SER A 628 -31.28 -4.44 -15.36
C SER A 628 -31.39 -5.91 -14.93
N SER A 629 -30.75 -6.26 -13.81
CA SER A 629 -30.67 -7.63 -13.38
C SER A 629 -31.94 -8.03 -12.63
N ARG A 630 -32.84 -8.78 -13.29
CA ARG A 630 -34.06 -9.34 -12.69
C ARG A 630 -33.70 -10.54 -11.81
N THR A 631 -34.11 -10.50 -10.55
CA THR A 631 -34.05 -11.65 -9.63
C THR A 631 -35.12 -12.66 -10.03
N ARG A 632 -34.74 -13.93 -10.14
CA ARG A 632 -35.64 -15.08 -10.28
C ARG A 632 -35.53 -15.96 -9.04
N LEU A 633 -36.57 -16.73 -8.74
CA LEU A 633 -36.54 -17.64 -7.59
C LEU A 633 -37.24 -18.97 -7.83
N VAL A 634 -36.80 -19.98 -7.08
CA VAL A 634 -37.48 -21.26 -6.93
C VAL A 634 -37.52 -21.64 -5.44
N SER A 635 -38.57 -22.30 -4.99
CA SER A 635 -38.69 -22.73 -3.59
C SER A 635 -39.17 -24.18 -3.44
N PHE A 636 -38.88 -24.77 -2.29
CA PHE A 636 -39.47 -26.03 -1.83
C PHE A 636 -39.53 -26.07 -0.31
N LYS A 637 -40.36 -26.97 0.23
CA LYS A 637 -40.54 -27.17 1.67
C LYS A 637 -40.22 -28.61 2.08
N LEU A 638 -39.66 -28.76 3.28
CA LEU A 638 -39.53 -30.05 3.95
C LEU A 638 -40.54 -30.11 5.12
N PRO A 639 -41.48 -31.06 5.09
CA PRO A 639 -42.44 -31.28 6.18
C PRO A 639 -41.75 -31.63 7.51
N ASN A 640 -42.47 -31.46 8.61
CA ASN A 640 -41.92 -31.66 9.96
C ASN A 640 -41.35 -33.07 10.16
N ASP A 641 -42.02 -34.11 9.66
CA ASP A 641 -41.57 -35.50 9.85
C ASP A 641 -40.23 -35.77 9.15
N THR A 642 -40.08 -35.31 7.91
CA THR A 642 -38.83 -35.42 7.13
C THR A 642 -37.73 -34.57 7.77
N LEU A 643 -38.07 -33.36 8.22
CA LEU A 643 -37.12 -32.45 8.86
C LEU A 643 -36.59 -33.02 10.18
N ASP A 644 -37.45 -33.64 10.99
CA ASP A 644 -37.08 -34.26 12.26
C ASP A 644 -36.14 -35.46 12.04
N LEU A 645 -36.39 -36.27 10.99
CA LEU A 645 -35.49 -37.35 10.58
C LEU A 645 -34.14 -36.82 10.11
N LEU A 646 -34.13 -35.79 9.25
CA LEU A 646 -32.91 -35.15 8.76
C LEU A 646 -32.10 -34.54 9.92
N HIS A 647 -32.77 -33.90 10.87
CA HIS A 647 -32.12 -33.32 12.04
C HIS A 647 -31.50 -34.40 12.94
N LYS A 648 -32.19 -35.52 13.18
CA LYS A 648 -31.64 -36.69 13.89
C LYS A 648 -30.41 -37.24 13.19
N LYS A 649 -30.46 -37.40 11.86
CA LYS A 649 -29.32 -37.90 11.08
C LYS A 649 -28.15 -36.91 11.08
N CYS A 650 -28.39 -35.60 10.95
CA CYS A 650 -27.35 -34.58 11.08
C CYS A 650 -26.63 -34.68 12.44
N ARG A 651 -27.37 -34.90 13.54
CA ARG A 651 -26.77 -35.11 14.87
C ARG A 651 -25.90 -36.36 14.92
N PHE A 652 -26.39 -37.47 14.37
CA PHE A 652 -25.65 -38.72 14.29
C PHE A 652 -24.33 -38.56 13.51
N GLU A 653 -24.37 -37.88 12.37
CA GLU A 653 -23.22 -37.62 11.49
C GLU A 653 -22.31 -36.46 11.98
N ARG A 654 -22.63 -35.87 13.14
CA ARG A 654 -21.95 -34.70 13.74
C ARG A 654 -21.94 -33.45 12.86
N THR A 655 -22.94 -33.26 12.01
CA THR A 655 -23.12 -32.12 11.10
C THR A 655 -24.23 -31.19 11.60
N THR A 656 -24.76 -30.31 10.74
CA THR A 656 -25.92 -29.45 11.00
C THR A 656 -26.84 -29.40 9.78
N ILE A 657 -28.09 -28.95 9.95
CA ILE A 657 -29.00 -28.74 8.81
C ILE A 657 -28.41 -27.72 7.82
N HIS A 658 -27.75 -26.66 8.31
CA HIS A 658 -27.10 -25.67 7.45
C HIS A 658 -26.07 -26.30 6.51
N THR A 659 -25.18 -27.12 7.05
CA THR A 659 -24.15 -27.81 6.26
C THR A 659 -24.73 -28.88 5.35
N ALA A 660 -25.82 -29.55 5.76
CA ALA A 660 -26.54 -30.50 4.92
C ALA A 660 -27.18 -29.82 3.71
N LEU A 661 -27.82 -28.65 3.92
CA LEU A 661 -28.38 -27.83 2.83
C LEU A 661 -27.30 -27.36 1.86
N LEU A 662 -26.16 -26.87 2.37
CA LEU A 662 -25.05 -26.45 1.50
C LEU A 662 -24.48 -27.64 0.72
N SER A 663 -24.26 -28.80 1.36
CA SER A 663 -23.83 -30.03 0.66
C SER A 663 -24.80 -30.43 -0.46
N ALA A 664 -26.11 -30.46 -0.17
CA ALA A 664 -27.12 -30.81 -1.17
C ALA A 664 -27.09 -29.85 -2.36
N LEU A 665 -26.97 -28.55 -2.08
CA LEU A 665 -26.89 -27.53 -3.12
C LEU A 665 -25.64 -27.71 -3.99
N LEU A 666 -24.46 -27.88 -3.39
CA LEU A 666 -23.22 -28.06 -4.17
C LEU A 666 -23.22 -29.34 -5.01
N LEU A 667 -23.74 -30.45 -4.48
CA LEU A 667 -23.88 -31.70 -5.23
C LEU A 667 -24.89 -31.55 -6.38
N SER A 668 -26.04 -30.91 -6.13
CA SER A 668 -27.04 -30.66 -7.18
C SER A 668 -26.49 -29.78 -8.29
N ILE A 669 -25.71 -28.73 -7.97
CA ILE A 669 -25.07 -27.87 -8.97
C ILE A 669 -24.05 -28.67 -9.79
N THR A 670 -23.26 -29.52 -9.13
CA THR A 670 -22.25 -30.36 -9.80
C THR A 670 -22.90 -31.34 -10.78
N GLU A 671 -24.03 -31.91 -10.42
CA GLU A 671 -24.79 -32.85 -11.26
C GLU A 671 -25.45 -32.17 -12.47
N ILE A 672 -26.07 -31.00 -12.26
CA ILE A 672 -26.85 -30.33 -13.31
C ILE A 672 -25.99 -29.45 -14.22
N PHE A 673 -25.11 -28.61 -13.64
CA PHE A 673 -24.33 -27.60 -14.40
C PHE A 673 -22.90 -28.04 -14.69
N GLY A 674 -22.30 -28.85 -13.82
CA GLY A 674 -20.90 -29.20 -13.90
C GLY A 674 -20.61 -30.36 -14.85
N LYS A 675 -21.21 -31.52 -14.56
CA LYS A 675 -20.85 -32.84 -15.12
C LYS A 675 -19.33 -33.05 -15.22
N ARG A 676 -18.57 -32.42 -14.32
CA ARG A 676 -17.11 -32.34 -14.27
C ARG A 676 -16.67 -31.96 -12.86
N ASN A 677 -15.38 -32.10 -12.57
CA ASN A 677 -14.83 -31.67 -11.29
C ASN A 677 -14.98 -30.15 -11.11
N MET A 678 -15.51 -29.72 -9.98
CA MET A 678 -15.81 -28.31 -9.70
C MET A 678 -15.15 -27.84 -8.41
N GLN A 679 -14.71 -26.59 -8.42
CA GLN A 679 -14.29 -25.85 -7.23
C GLN A 679 -15.35 -24.80 -6.91
N PHE A 680 -15.77 -24.73 -5.65
CA PHE A 680 -16.77 -23.80 -5.18
C PHE A 680 -16.19 -22.86 -4.14
N SER A 681 -16.54 -21.58 -4.24
CA SER A 681 -16.42 -20.63 -3.14
C SER A 681 -17.81 -20.41 -2.57
N CYS A 682 -17.97 -20.61 -1.27
CA CYS A 682 -19.28 -20.55 -0.61
C CYS A 682 -19.25 -19.50 0.49
N ASN A 683 -20.27 -18.65 0.52
CA ASN A 683 -20.51 -17.70 1.59
C ASN A 683 -21.55 -18.26 2.55
N THR A 684 -21.33 -18.12 3.85
CA THR A 684 -22.32 -18.43 4.89
C THR A 684 -22.57 -17.18 5.72
N ALA A 685 -23.84 -16.76 5.81
CA ALA A 685 -24.25 -15.66 6.67
C ALA A 685 -24.14 -16.05 8.15
N VAL A 686 -23.52 -15.19 8.96
CA VAL A 686 -23.27 -15.40 10.39
C VAL A 686 -23.91 -14.28 11.21
N ASN A 687 -24.84 -14.63 12.10
CA ASN A 687 -25.38 -13.69 13.08
C ASN A 687 -24.31 -13.35 14.14
N ILE A 688 -23.96 -12.07 14.22
CA ILE A 688 -22.91 -11.53 15.09
C ILE A 688 -23.43 -10.80 16.34
N ARG A 689 -24.76 -10.77 16.57
CA ARG A 689 -25.36 -10.14 17.76
C ARG A 689 -24.73 -10.60 19.08
N ARG A 690 -24.41 -11.90 19.17
CA ARG A 690 -23.74 -12.53 20.33
C ARG A 690 -22.29 -12.09 20.55
N PHE A 691 -21.64 -11.50 19.54
CA PHE A 691 -20.27 -11.00 19.63
C PHE A 691 -20.21 -9.49 19.91
N CYS A 692 -21.36 -8.81 19.91
CA CYS A 692 -21.45 -7.38 20.21
C CYS A 692 -21.32 -7.12 21.72
N GLN A 693 -20.83 -5.93 22.08
CA GLN A 693 -20.71 -5.45 23.45
C GLN A 693 -21.41 -4.07 23.58
N PRO A 694 -22.58 -4.00 24.26
CA PRO A 694 -23.33 -5.08 24.89
C PRO A 694 -23.92 -6.07 23.87
N ILE A 695 -24.31 -7.27 24.36
CA ILE A 695 -24.96 -8.28 23.51
C ILE A 695 -26.29 -7.71 23.00
N ILE A 696 -26.49 -7.79 21.69
CA ILE A 696 -27.70 -7.29 21.03
C ILE A 696 -28.79 -8.37 21.06
N SER A 697 -30.03 -7.98 21.34
CA SER A 697 -31.17 -8.90 21.34
C SER A 697 -31.50 -9.38 19.92
N ASN A 698 -31.91 -10.65 19.79
CA ASN A 698 -32.45 -11.16 18.51
C ASN A 698 -33.81 -10.55 18.15
N GLN A 699 -34.48 -9.87 19.10
CA GLN A 699 -35.72 -9.12 18.86
C GLN A 699 -35.46 -7.66 18.47
N GLN A 700 -34.21 -7.21 18.41
CA GLN A 700 -33.86 -5.88 17.94
C GLN A 700 -33.57 -5.90 16.43
N MET A 701 -34.29 -5.09 15.67
CA MET A 701 -34.00 -4.88 14.25
C MET A 701 -32.65 -4.17 14.04
N GLY A 702 -31.95 -4.57 12.98
CA GLY A 702 -30.72 -3.95 12.51
C GLY A 702 -29.85 -4.92 11.71
N VAL A 703 -28.74 -4.41 11.18
CA VAL A 703 -27.84 -5.20 10.34
C VAL A 703 -26.71 -5.76 11.20
N PHE A 704 -26.92 -6.95 11.75
CA PHE A 704 -25.95 -7.62 12.62
C PHE A 704 -25.56 -8.98 12.02
N VAL A 705 -25.14 -8.92 10.75
CA VAL A 705 -24.69 -10.06 9.97
C VAL A 705 -23.26 -9.81 9.49
N SER A 706 -22.47 -10.87 9.48
CA SER A 706 -21.16 -10.95 8.82
C SER A 706 -21.12 -12.26 8.03
N SER A 707 -19.99 -12.59 7.43
CA SER A 707 -19.89 -13.78 6.59
C SER A 707 -18.66 -14.64 6.87
N ALA A 708 -18.82 -15.95 6.66
CA ALA A 708 -17.78 -16.94 6.72
C ALA A 708 -17.63 -17.59 5.34
N ASP A 709 -16.44 -17.48 4.76
CA ASP A 709 -16.12 -18.00 3.43
C ASP A 709 -15.58 -19.43 3.54
N SER A 710 -16.02 -20.34 2.68
CA SER A 710 -15.50 -21.71 2.63
C SER A 710 -15.24 -22.15 1.18
N TYR A 711 -14.32 -23.09 0.99
CA TYR A 711 -13.84 -23.49 -0.32
C TYR A 711 -13.85 -25.01 -0.45
N HIS A 712 -14.60 -25.51 -1.43
CA HIS A 712 -14.88 -26.95 -1.56
C HIS A 712 -14.59 -27.43 -2.97
N TYR A 713 -13.94 -28.58 -3.07
CA TYR A 713 -13.71 -29.28 -4.32
C TYR A 713 -14.58 -30.52 -4.40
N ILE A 714 -15.37 -30.64 -5.46
CA ILE A 714 -16.27 -31.76 -5.67
C ILE A 714 -15.81 -32.53 -6.92
N PRO A 715 -15.29 -33.76 -6.76
CA PRO A 715 -14.97 -34.63 -7.88
C PRO A 715 -16.28 -35.20 -8.45
N TYR A 716 -16.46 -35.08 -9.77
CA TYR A 716 -17.61 -35.66 -10.44
C TYR A 716 -17.46 -37.18 -10.52
N ARG A 717 -18.50 -37.90 -10.08
CA ARG A 717 -18.59 -39.37 -10.07
C ARG A 717 -20.02 -39.80 -10.35
N ASN A 718 -20.22 -41.04 -10.76
CA ASN A 718 -21.55 -41.57 -11.07
C ASN A 718 -22.51 -41.53 -9.87
N ASN A 719 -22.01 -41.71 -8.65
CA ASN A 719 -22.79 -41.60 -7.43
C ASN A 719 -22.27 -40.46 -6.54
N LEU A 720 -22.89 -39.28 -6.65
CA LEU A 720 -22.50 -38.09 -5.90
C LEU A 720 -22.95 -38.14 -4.43
N ILE A 721 -23.98 -38.93 -4.11
CA ILE A 721 -24.56 -38.98 -2.76
C ILE A 721 -23.57 -39.49 -1.71
N ASP A 722 -22.62 -40.35 -2.09
CA ASP A 722 -21.59 -40.90 -1.20
C ASP A 722 -20.67 -39.80 -0.62
N LEU A 723 -20.60 -38.64 -1.28
CA LEU A 723 -19.82 -37.49 -0.84
C LEU A 723 -20.58 -36.61 0.18
N PHE A 724 -21.89 -36.80 0.36
CA PHE A 724 -22.76 -35.89 1.09
C PHE A 724 -22.32 -35.65 2.55
N TRP A 725 -22.23 -36.71 3.35
CA TRP A 725 -21.86 -36.60 4.76
C TRP A 725 -20.39 -36.22 5.00
N PRO A 726 -19.41 -36.76 4.26
CA PRO A 726 -18.03 -36.26 4.30
C PRO A 726 -17.93 -34.76 3.99
N LEU A 727 -18.61 -34.31 2.93
CA LEU A 727 -18.64 -32.89 2.55
C LEU A 727 -19.30 -32.03 3.63
N ALA A 728 -20.42 -32.48 4.20
CA ALA A 728 -21.12 -31.74 5.26
C ALA A 728 -20.25 -31.57 6.53
N ARG A 729 -19.43 -32.56 6.88
CA ARG A 729 -18.44 -32.46 7.97
C ARG A 729 -17.33 -31.46 7.64
N GLN A 730 -16.75 -31.57 6.45
CA GLN A 730 -15.70 -30.65 5.99
C GLN A 730 -16.17 -29.19 5.98
N ILE A 731 -17.38 -28.94 5.45
CA ILE A 731 -18.02 -27.61 5.46
C ILE A 731 -18.13 -27.09 6.89
N LYS A 732 -18.59 -27.92 7.84
CA LYS A 732 -18.78 -27.52 9.24
C LYS A 732 -17.47 -27.12 9.89
N GLU A 733 -16.42 -27.91 9.70
CA GLU A 733 -15.08 -27.64 10.26
C GLU A 733 -14.54 -26.31 9.74
N GLN A 734 -14.64 -26.07 8.42
CA GLN A 734 -14.14 -24.83 7.81
C GLN A 734 -14.94 -23.60 8.25
N ILE A 735 -16.28 -23.68 8.32
CA ILE A 735 -17.13 -22.58 8.81
C ILE A 735 -16.78 -22.25 10.27
N ASN A 736 -16.62 -23.25 11.15
CA ASN A 736 -16.27 -23.00 12.54
C ASN A 736 -14.91 -22.31 12.67
N HIS A 737 -13.92 -22.74 11.90
CA HIS A 737 -12.61 -22.09 11.84
C HIS A 737 -12.71 -20.61 11.44
N GLU A 738 -13.48 -20.30 10.39
CA GLU A 738 -13.64 -18.93 9.90
C GLU A 738 -14.43 -18.03 10.84
N ILE A 739 -15.42 -18.57 11.57
CA ILE A 739 -16.14 -17.85 12.62
C ILE A 739 -15.19 -17.37 13.73
N GLU A 740 -14.23 -18.21 14.11
CA GLU A 740 -13.26 -17.89 15.17
C GLU A 740 -12.20 -16.87 14.73
N HIS A 741 -11.76 -16.93 13.46
CA HIS A 741 -10.59 -16.20 12.98
C HIS A 741 -10.85 -15.04 12.02
N SER A 742 -11.93 -15.07 11.23
CA SER A 742 -12.11 -14.15 10.09
C SER A 742 -13.35 -13.26 10.18
N VAL A 743 -14.43 -13.73 10.82
CA VAL A 743 -15.72 -13.02 10.86
C VAL A 743 -15.64 -11.65 11.54
N LEU A 744 -15.05 -11.57 12.74
CA LEU A 744 -14.95 -10.30 13.48
C LEU A 744 -13.94 -9.32 12.87
N PRO A 745 -12.75 -9.77 12.44
CA PRO A 745 -11.80 -8.87 11.82
C PRO A 745 -12.30 -8.31 10.47
N LEU A 746 -13.10 -9.08 9.70
CA LEU A 746 -13.74 -8.59 8.48
C LEU A 746 -14.59 -7.34 8.75
N VAL A 747 -15.46 -7.39 9.77
CA VAL A 747 -16.33 -6.24 10.14
C VAL A 747 -15.48 -5.01 10.52
N GLN A 748 -14.34 -5.20 11.16
CA GLN A 748 -13.45 -4.08 11.51
C GLN A 748 -12.77 -3.44 10.29
N THR A 749 -12.60 -4.19 9.20
CA THR A 749 -12.00 -3.65 7.96
C THR A 749 -12.95 -2.78 7.15
N LEU A 750 -14.26 -2.87 7.40
CA LEU A 750 -15.27 -2.10 6.66
C LEU A 750 -15.06 -0.58 6.77
N LYS A 751 -14.48 -0.10 7.87
CA LYS A 751 -14.16 1.32 8.07
C LYS A 751 -13.13 1.90 7.10
N PHE A 752 -12.37 1.04 6.42
CA PHE A 752 -11.37 1.45 5.44
C PHE A 752 -11.96 1.64 4.04
N ILE A 753 -13.21 1.26 3.83
CA ILE A 753 -13.93 1.51 2.57
C ILE A 753 -14.47 2.94 2.62
N SER A 754 -13.85 3.84 1.85
CA SER A 754 -14.24 5.24 1.76
C SER A 754 -15.45 5.47 0.87
N ASP A 755 -15.59 4.68 -0.20
CA ASP A 755 -16.68 4.74 -1.16
C ASP A 755 -17.13 3.31 -1.52
N TRP A 756 -18.31 2.94 -1.02
CA TRP A 756 -18.90 1.64 -1.24
C TRP A 756 -19.32 1.40 -2.69
N ASN A 757 -19.79 2.42 -3.39
CA ASN A 757 -20.24 2.27 -4.77
C ASN A 757 -19.03 1.97 -5.67
N GLN A 758 -17.97 2.77 -5.55
CA GLN A 758 -16.73 2.53 -6.29
C GLN A 758 -16.11 1.19 -5.92
N PHE A 759 -16.14 0.79 -4.65
CA PHE A 759 -15.66 -0.51 -4.20
C PHE A 759 -16.42 -1.67 -4.87
N LEU A 760 -17.76 -1.66 -4.82
CA LEU A 760 -18.58 -2.71 -5.43
C LEU A 760 -18.40 -2.80 -6.94
N ILE A 761 -18.35 -1.66 -7.64
CA ILE A 761 -18.07 -1.61 -9.09
C ILE A 761 -16.69 -2.21 -9.38
N SER A 762 -15.68 -1.88 -8.57
CA SER A 762 -14.33 -2.44 -8.74
C SER A 762 -14.32 -3.96 -8.54
N GLN A 763 -15.01 -4.48 -7.53
CA GLN A 763 -15.12 -5.92 -7.28
C GLN A 763 -15.80 -6.61 -8.45
N ARG A 764 -16.97 -6.13 -8.89
CA ARG A 764 -17.69 -6.69 -10.06
C ARG A 764 -16.78 -6.81 -11.29
N ASN A 765 -15.98 -5.79 -11.58
CA ASN A 765 -15.13 -5.77 -12.77
C ASN A 765 -13.87 -6.64 -12.65
N THR A 766 -13.50 -7.07 -11.43
CA THR A 766 -12.28 -7.86 -11.18
C THR A 766 -12.55 -9.32 -10.87
N LEU A 767 -13.73 -9.63 -10.34
CA LEU A 767 -14.15 -10.96 -9.94
C LEU A 767 -14.48 -11.86 -11.15
N PRO A 768 -14.30 -13.19 -11.04
CA PRO A 768 -14.69 -14.12 -12.08
C PRO A 768 -16.19 -14.01 -12.35
N ASN A 769 -16.56 -13.72 -13.60
CA ASN A 769 -17.92 -13.45 -14.07
C ASN A 769 -18.69 -12.34 -13.31
N GLY A 770 -18.01 -11.58 -12.45
CA GLY A 770 -18.61 -10.56 -11.59
C GLY A 770 -19.09 -11.05 -10.22
N TYR A 771 -18.87 -12.32 -9.88
CA TYR A 771 -19.33 -12.92 -8.61
C TYR A 771 -18.20 -13.13 -7.60
N GLN A 772 -18.48 -12.78 -6.35
CA GLN A 772 -17.54 -13.01 -5.27
C GLN A 772 -17.51 -14.49 -4.89
N HIS A 773 -18.67 -15.17 -4.95
CA HIS A 773 -18.82 -16.56 -4.55
C HIS A 773 -19.66 -17.34 -5.58
N SER A 774 -19.56 -18.67 -5.53
CA SER A 774 -20.40 -19.58 -6.29
C SER A 774 -21.81 -19.64 -5.70
N VAL A 775 -21.87 -19.79 -4.37
CA VAL A 775 -23.12 -20.03 -3.62
C VAL A 775 -23.08 -19.22 -2.32
N ASP A 776 -24.20 -18.60 -1.97
CA ASP A 776 -24.45 -18.03 -0.64
C ASP A 776 -25.55 -18.85 0.05
N ILE A 777 -25.42 -19.08 1.35
CA ILE A 777 -26.44 -19.72 2.16
C ILE A 777 -26.69 -18.95 3.46
N SER A 778 -27.96 -18.62 3.70
CA SER A 778 -28.44 -17.95 4.90
C SER A 778 -29.53 -18.79 5.56
N ASN A 779 -29.25 -19.31 6.75
CA ASN A 779 -30.20 -20.09 7.54
C ASN A 779 -30.50 -19.37 8.86
N ILE A 780 -31.72 -18.83 8.98
CA ILE A 780 -32.15 -18.08 10.17
C ILE A 780 -32.71 -18.99 11.27
N LEU A 781 -32.51 -20.30 11.16
CA LEU A 781 -32.81 -21.34 12.15
C LEU A 781 -34.32 -21.55 12.41
N ARG A 782 -34.64 -22.16 13.56
CA ARG A 782 -36.00 -22.56 13.96
C ARG A 782 -36.67 -21.49 14.80
N TRP A 783 -37.89 -21.15 14.42
CA TRP A 783 -38.79 -20.22 15.10
C TRP A 783 -40.14 -20.87 15.35
N THR A 784 -40.66 -20.68 16.55
CA THR A 784 -41.98 -21.18 16.93
C THR A 784 -42.82 -20.00 17.39
N PHE A 785 -43.92 -19.75 16.70
CA PHE A 785 -44.87 -18.71 17.08
C PHE A 785 -46.09 -19.38 17.71
N GLN A 786 -46.20 -19.29 19.03
CA GLN A 786 -47.38 -19.74 19.77
C GLN A 786 -48.35 -18.58 19.92
N THR A 787 -49.56 -18.75 19.40
CA THR A 787 -50.64 -17.79 19.56
C THR A 787 -51.52 -18.25 20.72
N ASN A 788 -51.76 -17.37 21.70
CA ASN A 788 -52.71 -17.66 22.78
C ASN A 788 -54.16 -17.45 22.34
N ASP A 789 -54.35 -16.83 21.17
CA ASP A 789 -55.63 -16.58 20.54
C ASP A 789 -56.11 -17.82 19.77
N PRO A 790 -57.29 -18.37 20.07
CA PRO A 790 -57.83 -19.52 19.35
C PRO A 790 -58.32 -19.20 17.93
N SER A 791 -58.47 -17.91 17.56
CA SER A 791 -59.06 -17.50 16.29
C SER A 791 -58.09 -17.55 15.11
N TRP A 792 -56.77 -17.49 15.34
CA TRP A 792 -55.77 -17.57 14.29
C TRP A 792 -54.47 -18.23 14.76
N LYS A 793 -53.71 -18.80 13.82
CA LYS A 793 -52.41 -19.41 14.08
C LYS A 793 -51.47 -19.20 12.90
N VAL A 794 -50.18 -19.10 13.19
CA VAL A 794 -49.13 -19.09 12.17
C VAL A 794 -48.93 -20.53 11.68
N LEU A 795 -49.13 -20.78 10.38
CA LEU A 795 -48.98 -22.13 9.81
C LEU A 795 -47.52 -22.44 9.47
N HIS A 796 -46.89 -21.55 8.72
CA HIS A 796 -45.50 -21.66 8.27
C HIS A 796 -44.96 -20.26 7.99
N GLY A 797 -43.70 -20.17 7.58
CA GLY A 797 -43.06 -18.90 7.26
C GLY A 797 -41.90 -19.10 6.28
N GLY A 798 -41.48 -17.99 5.68
CA GLY A 798 -40.45 -17.98 4.66
C GLY A 798 -39.53 -16.78 4.80
N PHE A 799 -38.31 -16.91 4.30
CA PHE A 799 -37.33 -15.84 4.24
C PHE A 799 -36.53 -16.00 2.95
N THR A 800 -36.42 -14.91 2.19
CA THR A 800 -35.59 -14.85 1.00
C THR A 800 -34.91 -13.50 0.86
N GLN A 801 -33.91 -13.45 -0.02
CA GLN A 801 -33.13 -12.27 -0.35
C GLN A 801 -33.15 -12.06 -1.86
N SER A 802 -33.03 -10.82 -2.33
CA SER A 802 -32.84 -10.56 -3.75
C SER A 802 -31.43 -10.95 -4.19
N ALA A 803 -31.27 -11.21 -5.49
CA ALA A 803 -29.97 -11.58 -6.03
C ALA A 803 -29.01 -10.37 -5.96
N ASN A 804 -27.85 -10.55 -5.34
CA ASN A 804 -26.93 -9.46 -5.02
C ASN A 804 -26.09 -9.02 -6.25
N VAL A 805 -25.57 -7.80 -6.24
CA VAL A 805 -24.80 -7.19 -7.35
C VAL A 805 -23.44 -7.86 -7.54
N ILE A 806 -22.77 -8.24 -6.45
CA ILE A 806 -21.45 -8.92 -6.48
C ILE A 806 -21.43 -10.22 -5.68
N GLY A 807 -22.58 -10.69 -5.18
CA GLY A 807 -22.66 -11.80 -4.23
C GLY A 807 -22.38 -13.16 -4.88
N SER A 808 -23.39 -14.02 -4.88
CA SER A 808 -23.28 -15.37 -5.41
C SER A 808 -24.18 -15.58 -6.62
N VAL A 809 -23.82 -16.56 -7.45
CA VAL A 809 -24.67 -17.03 -8.57
C VAL A 809 -26.00 -17.56 -8.02
N PHE A 810 -25.93 -18.42 -7.00
CA PHE A 810 -27.11 -18.90 -6.28
C PHE A 810 -27.08 -18.43 -4.83
N THR A 811 -28.20 -17.87 -4.37
CA THR A 811 -28.40 -17.46 -2.98
C THR A 811 -29.52 -18.30 -2.37
N ALA A 812 -29.17 -19.21 -1.47
CA ALA A 812 -30.10 -20.06 -0.75
C ALA A 812 -30.48 -19.46 0.60
N SER A 813 -31.77 -19.26 0.84
CA SER A 813 -32.32 -18.74 2.08
C SER A 813 -33.23 -19.77 2.72
N ALA A 814 -33.02 -20.07 4.01
CA ALA A 814 -33.71 -21.13 4.72
C ALA A 814 -34.22 -20.67 6.09
N VAL A 815 -35.44 -21.10 6.43
CA VAL A 815 -36.04 -20.88 7.75
C VAL A 815 -36.93 -22.04 8.14
N THR A 816 -36.92 -22.44 9.40
CA THR A 816 -37.90 -23.37 9.96
C THR A 816 -38.91 -22.62 10.81
N VAL A 817 -40.18 -22.60 10.41
CA VAL A 817 -41.27 -22.00 11.20
C VAL A 817 -42.31 -23.06 11.51
N ASN A 818 -42.64 -23.22 12.80
CA ASN A 818 -43.66 -24.17 13.27
C ASN A 818 -43.50 -25.60 12.72
N GLY A 819 -42.24 -26.04 12.56
CA GLY A 819 -41.89 -27.41 12.13
C GLY A 819 -41.69 -27.58 10.62
N ILE A 820 -42.03 -26.59 9.79
CA ILE A 820 -41.83 -26.66 8.34
C ILE A 820 -40.57 -25.87 7.97
N LEU A 821 -39.62 -26.51 7.29
CA LEU A 821 -38.43 -25.85 6.73
C LEU A 821 -38.73 -25.42 5.30
N LYS A 822 -38.74 -24.12 5.03
CA LYS A 822 -38.88 -23.56 3.69
C LYS A 822 -37.53 -23.06 3.18
N ILE A 823 -37.18 -23.44 1.95
CA ILE A 823 -35.94 -23.04 1.27
C ILE A 823 -36.30 -22.29 0.00
N TYR A 824 -35.68 -21.12 -0.18
CA TYR A 824 -35.74 -20.32 -1.40
C TYR A 824 -34.35 -20.25 -2.03
N ILE A 825 -34.28 -20.38 -3.36
CA ILE A 825 -33.03 -20.24 -4.12
C ILE A 825 -33.23 -19.12 -5.14
N CYS A 826 -32.47 -18.05 -4.98
CA CYS A 826 -32.52 -16.86 -5.84
C CYS A 826 -31.26 -16.75 -6.70
N PHE A 827 -31.43 -16.20 -7.90
CA PHE A 827 -30.37 -16.02 -8.90
C PHE A 827 -30.76 -14.89 -9.88
N HIS A 828 -29.81 -14.36 -10.65
CA HIS A 828 -30.15 -13.41 -11.72
C HIS A 828 -30.59 -14.15 -12.98
N GLU A 829 -31.61 -13.63 -13.65
CA GLU A 829 -32.17 -14.23 -14.86
C GLU A 829 -31.13 -14.50 -15.95
N HIS A 830 -30.15 -13.60 -16.11
CA HIS A 830 -29.10 -13.71 -17.12
C HIS A 830 -27.93 -14.63 -16.74
N ASP A 831 -27.86 -15.11 -15.49
CA ASP A 831 -26.78 -16.00 -15.05
C ASP A 831 -26.95 -17.42 -15.60
N ILE A 832 -28.20 -17.81 -15.88
CA ILE A 832 -28.57 -19.17 -16.26
C ILE A 832 -29.36 -19.14 -17.56
N GLU A 833 -28.83 -19.80 -18.60
CA GLU A 833 -29.46 -19.85 -19.93
C GLU A 833 -30.87 -20.45 -19.92
N HIS A 834 -31.12 -21.40 -19.02
CA HIS A 834 -32.37 -22.15 -18.97
C HIS A 834 -32.93 -22.26 -17.55
N PHE A 835 -34.02 -21.53 -17.28
CA PHE A 835 -34.75 -21.59 -15.99
C PHE A 835 -35.11 -23.03 -15.58
N GLN A 836 -35.38 -23.91 -16.56
CA GLN A 836 -35.70 -25.33 -16.32
C GLN A 836 -34.56 -26.09 -15.66
N GLN A 837 -33.29 -25.73 -15.91
CA GLN A 837 -32.15 -26.34 -15.22
C GLN A 837 -32.15 -26.02 -13.73
N VAL A 838 -32.60 -24.82 -13.35
CA VAL A 838 -32.70 -24.43 -11.93
C VAL A 838 -33.84 -25.17 -11.24
N LYS A 839 -34.99 -25.36 -11.91
CA LYS A 839 -36.07 -26.24 -11.40
C LYS A 839 -35.56 -27.67 -11.16
N LEU A 840 -34.84 -28.24 -12.13
CA LEU A 840 -34.24 -29.57 -11.99
C LEU A 840 -33.20 -29.65 -10.87
N MET A 841 -32.36 -28.61 -10.72
CA MET A 841 -31.40 -28.50 -9.62
C MET A 841 -32.11 -28.47 -8.26
N LYS A 842 -33.20 -27.71 -8.14
CA LYS A 842 -34.03 -27.64 -6.94
C LYS A 842 -34.63 -29.01 -6.60
N ASP A 843 -35.24 -29.69 -7.57
CA ASP A 843 -35.81 -31.03 -7.37
C ASP A 843 -34.72 -32.04 -6.96
N LYS A 844 -33.54 -31.97 -7.60
CA LYS A 844 -32.40 -32.82 -7.24
C LYS A 844 -31.86 -32.53 -5.85
N MET A 845 -31.77 -31.26 -5.47
CA MET A 845 -31.36 -30.86 -4.12
C MET A 845 -32.32 -31.42 -3.07
N GLN A 846 -33.63 -31.35 -3.30
CA GLN A 846 -34.64 -31.94 -2.42
C GLN A 846 -34.49 -33.45 -2.33
N GLN A 847 -34.31 -34.14 -3.46
CA GLN A 847 -34.08 -35.59 -3.49
C GLN A 847 -32.83 -35.99 -2.71
N ILE A 848 -31.70 -35.29 -2.91
CA ILE A 848 -30.44 -35.54 -2.20
C ILE A 848 -30.62 -35.42 -0.69
N LEU A 849 -31.40 -34.44 -0.22
CA LEU A 849 -31.68 -34.28 1.21
C LEU A 849 -32.50 -35.44 1.77
N ILE A 850 -33.45 -35.97 1.01
CA ILE A 850 -34.27 -37.13 1.40
C ILE A 850 -33.43 -38.41 1.39
N ASP A 851 -32.66 -38.64 0.33
CA ASP A 851 -31.79 -39.82 0.19
C ASP A 851 -30.75 -39.87 1.31
N ALA A 852 -30.19 -38.71 1.69
CA ALA A 852 -29.22 -38.61 2.77
C ALA A 852 -29.75 -39.04 4.14
N ILE A 853 -31.07 -39.07 4.36
CA ILE A 853 -31.67 -39.59 5.60
C ILE A 853 -31.51 -41.12 5.68
N SER A 854 -31.51 -41.78 4.52
CA SER A 854 -31.43 -43.25 4.40
C SER A 854 -30.02 -43.82 4.38
N LEU A 855 -29.03 -43.01 3.95
CA LEU A 855 -27.60 -43.22 4.22
C LEU A 855 -27.34 -43.10 5.71
#